data_AF-A0A178EEA5-F1
#
_entry.id   AF-A0A178EEA5-F1
#
_cell.length_a   1.000
_cell.length_b   1.000
_cell.length_c   1.000
_cell.angle_alpha   90.00
_cell.angle_beta   90.00
_cell.angle_gamma   90.00
#
_symmetry.space_group_name_H-M   'P 1'
#
loop_
_entity.id
_entity.type
_entity.pdbx_description
1 polymer ?
#
loop_
_entity_poly.entity_id
_entity_poly.type
_entity_poly.pdbx_seq_one_letter_code
_entity_poly.pdbx_strand_id
1 'polypeptide(L)'
;MLTRQSSTIVSEHPLDPTRGMFHQKNANSSITKANPDTPGPPLLHQFRESKVISYDQFLTDVYNKKMRCPEAWLKMEEELPDHEFWRKVDQVKNSIKKFKDMALVALSEPEIGSADLDLLEDAINTSGSIRSLCSLLAVVIGGNRVGKSSLVNELVQAQDYISSAGDGKTTFTNVPTTLRCRQDEASASSRFSARVQLLSPNDIQDICEHHVRSIAAHQAYKNLYTGHYKNRARNWAEQLLLAYNLGKRKRGFESTLDNLVGSRSGTDDVHIFTQTCTAWALERIMAITKNKDILIESTCTSPVIHLQAVSWEDLVESLKSFLTRGEYVSGCDKVLTKSIEIFLDANILSTGLKLVDLPDFGDRDPFQARNTSKYIGKSHIRLICANAFCTPSIYEFDAHIARSIREVGVQNTYVVVVRIDSSMTQDAADEAIQSDAAYPFPEIKVHINHAREMIRRLTEGDNSDDETDTSSSDDCATPDSHTQSELERLSAYVSYLQREARIAYAKKRCSAYQEELWIKYYDPKVRDSVKIHFTSAEQYAWCNEHFYDIEERFLDPRASGILRLRHDLLLQTGESSLRALQQHVETSMVSCYQLCVRFCRGQAYPNPEDDGIRTKLAKHLPGMRHIINELGTYLCIPGMLIPDDSNQNPEVA
;
A
#
# COMPACT_ATOMS: atom_id res chain seq x y z
N MET A 1 5.28 -51.82 23.86
CA MET A 1 3.94 -51.30 23.48
C MET A 1 3.97 -49.80 23.73
N LEU A 2 3.93 -48.87 22.78
CA LEU A 2 3.41 -48.81 21.42
C LEU A 2 4.43 -48.13 20.49
N THR A 3 4.47 -48.60 19.26
CA THR A 3 5.32 -48.15 18.14
C THR A 3 4.75 -46.90 17.47
N ARG A 4 5.67 -46.02 17.07
CA ARG A 4 5.44 -44.80 16.28
C ARG A 4 4.95 -45.15 14.87
N GLN A 5 3.90 -44.47 14.40
CA GLN A 5 3.53 -44.42 12.99
C GLN A 5 4.30 -43.30 12.29
N SER A 6 5.10 -43.72 11.31
CA SER A 6 5.76 -42.90 10.29
C SER A 6 4.76 -42.55 9.19
N SER A 7 4.53 -41.25 8.98
CA SER A 7 3.81 -40.72 7.82
C SER A 7 4.75 -40.57 6.63
N THR A 8 4.38 -41.23 5.55
CA THR A 8 5.04 -41.35 4.26
C THR A 8 5.17 -40.00 3.56
N ILE A 9 6.39 -39.63 3.19
CA ILE A 9 6.70 -38.52 2.28
C ILE A 9 6.40 -39.00 0.86
N VAL A 10 5.43 -38.37 0.19
CA VAL A 10 5.17 -38.56 -1.24
C VAL A 10 6.23 -37.78 -2.02
N SER A 11 7.04 -38.50 -2.80
CA SER A 11 8.06 -37.93 -3.68
C SER A 11 7.39 -37.25 -4.87
N GLU A 12 7.61 -35.95 -5.03
CA GLU A 12 7.27 -35.22 -6.25
C GLU A 12 8.26 -35.59 -7.38
N HIS A 13 7.70 -35.95 -8.53
CA HIS A 13 8.46 -36.17 -9.76
C HIS A 13 9.07 -34.86 -10.29
N PRO A 14 10.27 -34.88 -10.91
CA PRO A 14 10.83 -33.71 -11.56
C PRO A 14 10.11 -33.44 -12.88
N LEU A 15 9.57 -32.22 -13.04
CA LEU A 15 8.95 -31.76 -14.28
C LEU A 15 10.03 -31.36 -15.31
N ASP A 16 9.83 -31.86 -16.53
CA ASP A 16 10.64 -31.67 -17.74
C ASP A 16 10.61 -30.19 -18.23
N PRO A 17 11.77 -29.53 -18.43
CA PRO A 17 11.81 -28.11 -18.78
C PRO A 17 11.72 -27.79 -20.28
N THR A 18 11.31 -28.72 -21.15
CA THR A 18 11.48 -28.57 -22.62
C THR A 18 10.22 -28.20 -23.43
N ARG A 19 9.17 -27.62 -22.84
CA ARG A 19 8.04 -27.06 -23.60
C ARG A 19 7.68 -25.63 -23.20
N GLY A 20 8.13 -24.66 -23.99
CA GLY A 20 7.69 -23.27 -23.81
C GLY A 20 8.39 -22.23 -24.68
N MET A 21 8.47 -22.43 -26.00
CA MET A 21 8.62 -21.29 -26.92
C MET A 21 7.23 -20.94 -27.47
N PHE A 22 6.60 -19.93 -26.88
CA PHE A 22 5.41 -19.30 -27.45
C PHE A 22 5.81 -17.99 -28.14
N HIS A 23 5.63 -17.97 -29.45
CA HIS A 23 5.58 -16.75 -30.24
C HIS A 23 4.38 -15.90 -29.80
N GLN A 24 4.58 -14.59 -29.66
CA GLN A 24 3.52 -13.58 -29.72
C GLN A 24 2.69 -13.80 -30.99
N LYS A 25 1.56 -14.47 -30.86
CA LYS A 25 0.49 -14.45 -31.86
C LYS A 25 -0.61 -13.54 -31.33
N ASN A 26 -1.04 -12.63 -32.19
CA ASN A 26 -2.14 -11.69 -32.01
C ASN A 26 -3.27 -12.26 -31.14
N ALA A 27 -3.70 -11.47 -30.16
CA ALA A 27 -4.77 -11.76 -29.19
C ALA A 27 -6.18 -11.83 -29.84
N ASN A 28 -6.32 -12.70 -30.85
CA ASN A 28 -7.59 -13.12 -31.43
C ASN A 28 -7.80 -14.62 -31.18
N SER A 29 -7.53 -15.10 -29.97
CA SER A 29 -7.89 -16.46 -29.56
C SER A 29 -9.32 -16.47 -29.02
N SER A 30 -10.18 -17.17 -29.74
CA SER A 30 -11.52 -17.65 -29.37
C SER A 30 -11.84 -17.60 -27.86
N ILE A 31 -12.52 -16.53 -27.46
CA ILE A 31 -13.24 -16.44 -26.19
C ILE A 31 -14.30 -17.55 -26.20
N THR A 32 -14.14 -18.55 -25.34
CA THR A 32 -15.21 -19.48 -24.98
C THR A 32 -16.41 -18.65 -24.53
N LYS A 33 -17.56 -18.81 -25.19
CA LYS A 33 -18.80 -18.08 -24.87
C LYS A 33 -19.06 -18.18 -23.36
N ALA A 34 -18.94 -17.05 -22.67
CA ALA A 34 -19.26 -16.95 -21.25
C ALA A 34 -20.71 -17.39 -21.02
N ASN A 35 -20.96 -18.00 -19.85
CA ASN A 35 -22.31 -18.36 -19.44
C ASN A 35 -23.18 -17.08 -19.44
N PRO A 36 -24.34 -17.04 -20.14
CA PRO A 36 -25.18 -15.84 -20.22
C PRO A 36 -25.67 -15.31 -18.86
N ASP A 37 -25.61 -16.14 -17.81
CA ASP A 37 -26.02 -15.75 -16.45
C ASP A 37 -24.91 -15.06 -15.64
N THR A 38 -23.68 -14.97 -16.15
CA THR A 38 -22.60 -14.27 -15.45
C THR A 38 -22.77 -12.75 -15.62
N PRO A 39 -22.92 -11.96 -14.54
CA PRO A 39 -22.95 -10.52 -14.65
C PRO A 39 -21.65 -10.02 -15.31
N GLY A 40 -21.80 -9.14 -16.32
CA GLY A 40 -20.67 -8.52 -16.99
C GLY A 40 -19.79 -7.75 -16.00
N PRO A 41 -18.50 -7.54 -16.33
CA PRO A 41 -17.61 -6.75 -15.48
C PRO A 41 -18.20 -5.35 -15.25
N PRO A 42 -18.04 -4.78 -14.05
CA PRO A 42 -18.42 -3.40 -13.81
C PRO A 42 -17.70 -2.49 -14.81
N LEU A 43 -18.43 -1.53 -15.38
CA LEU A 43 -17.86 -0.62 -16.37
C LEU A 43 -16.65 0.12 -15.77
N LEU A 44 -15.64 0.38 -16.60
CA LEU A 44 -14.51 1.24 -16.25
C LEU A 44 -14.99 2.69 -16.08
N HIS A 45 -15.53 2.99 -14.92
CA HIS A 45 -15.91 4.33 -14.50
C HIS A 45 -14.70 5.22 -14.20
N GLN A 46 -13.49 4.66 -14.17
CA GLN A 46 -12.24 5.39 -13.93
C GLN A 46 -11.89 6.31 -15.11
N PHE A 47 -12.15 5.89 -16.36
CA PHE A 47 -11.82 6.71 -17.53
C PHE A 47 -13.00 7.59 -17.94
N ARG A 48 -12.75 8.90 -18.00
CA ARG A 48 -13.62 9.82 -18.71
C ARG A 48 -13.79 9.36 -20.17
N GLU A 49 -14.98 9.53 -20.72
CA GLU A 49 -15.18 9.34 -22.15
C GLU A 49 -14.37 10.36 -22.95
N SER A 50 -13.63 9.86 -23.95
CA SER A 50 -12.90 10.71 -24.88
C SER A 50 -13.88 11.67 -25.55
N LYS A 51 -13.64 12.97 -25.42
CA LYS A 51 -14.53 13.99 -25.96
C LYS A 51 -13.95 14.49 -27.29
N VAL A 52 -14.30 13.83 -28.38
CA VAL A 52 -13.99 14.36 -29.71
C VAL A 52 -14.89 15.58 -29.94
N ILE A 53 -14.28 16.73 -30.15
CA ILE A 53 -14.97 18.00 -30.38
C ILE A 53 -14.41 18.66 -31.63
N SER A 54 -15.25 19.43 -32.32
CA SER A 54 -14.83 20.24 -33.46
C SER A 54 -13.81 21.32 -33.05
N TYR A 55 -13.11 21.89 -34.04
CA TYR A 55 -12.12 22.94 -33.81
C TYR A 55 -12.73 24.18 -33.11
N ASP A 56 -13.91 24.64 -33.56
CA ASP A 56 -14.61 25.78 -32.96
C ASP A 56 -15.00 25.54 -31.50
N GLN A 57 -15.44 24.31 -31.21
CA GLN A 57 -15.74 23.89 -29.84
C GLN A 57 -14.47 23.79 -29.00
N PHE A 58 -13.36 23.28 -29.55
CA PHE A 58 -12.06 23.27 -28.87
C PHE A 58 -11.62 24.68 -28.51
N LEU A 59 -11.73 25.64 -29.43
CA LEU A 59 -11.42 27.03 -29.15
C LEU A 59 -12.28 27.58 -28.01
N THR A 60 -13.59 27.34 -28.05
CA THR A 60 -14.56 27.87 -27.07
C THR A 60 -14.47 27.21 -25.69
N ASP A 61 -14.31 25.88 -25.64
CA ASP A 61 -14.43 25.09 -24.42
C ASP A 61 -13.10 24.70 -23.78
N VAL A 62 -12.00 24.68 -24.54
CA VAL A 62 -10.71 24.16 -24.06
C VAL A 62 -9.62 25.21 -24.15
N TYR A 63 -9.37 25.75 -25.34
CA TYR A 63 -8.25 26.66 -25.61
C TYR A 63 -8.45 28.03 -24.94
N ASN A 64 -9.57 28.71 -25.21
CA ASN A 64 -9.82 30.07 -24.68
C ASN A 64 -10.14 30.07 -23.19
N LYS A 65 -10.69 28.97 -22.68
CA LYS A 65 -10.91 28.81 -21.25
C LYS A 65 -9.61 28.62 -20.46
N LYS A 66 -8.43 28.65 -21.13
CA LYS A 66 -7.07 28.35 -20.62
C LYS A 66 -7.23 27.41 -19.46
N MET A 67 -7.48 26.10 -19.71
CA MET A 67 -7.73 25.12 -18.64
C MET A 67 -6.87 25.49 -17.44
N ARG A 68 -7.45 26.22 -16.47
CA ARG A 68 -6.77 26.49 -15.23
C ARG A 68 -6.69 25.10 -14.70
N CYS A 69 -5.48 24.53 -14.69
CA CYS A 69 -5.21 23.29 -13.97
C CYS A 69 -5.93 23.49 -12.65
N PRO A 70 -7.08 22.82 -12.38
CA PRO A 70 -8.06 23.45 -11.53
C PRO A 70 -7.38 23.74 -10.20
N GLU A 71 -7.22 25.04 -9.89
CA GLU A 71 -6.36 25.51 -8.79
C GLU A 71 -6.81 24.89 -7.45
N ALA A 72 -7.99 24.27 -7.45
CA ALA A 72 -8.61 23.49 -6.39
C ALA A 72 -8.08 22.05 -6.18
N TRP A 73 -7.41 21.38 -7.12
CA TRP A 73 -7.03 19.96 -6.94
C TRP A 73 -5.94 19.75 -5.88
N LEU A 74 -4.99 20.68 -5.79
CA LEU A 74 -3.86 20.64 -4.86
C LEU A 74 -4.26 20.66 -3.37
N LYS A 75 -5.55 20.86 -3.06
CA LYS A 75 -6.08 20.96 -1.69
C LYS A 75 -7.50 20.44 -1.50
N MET A 76 -8.11 19.74 -2.46
CA MET A 76 -9.40 19.11 -2.16
C MET A 76 -9.16 18.11 -1.02
N GLU A 77 -9.68 18.45 0.15
CA GLU A 77 -9.93 17.53 1.23
C GLU A 77 -10.53 16.29 0.58
N GLU A 78 -9.79 15.18 0.62
CA GLU A 78 -10.29 13.91 0.09
C GLU A 78 -11.63 13.66 0.77
N GLU A 79 -12.72 13.83 0.01
CA GLU A 79 -14.05 13.63 0.54
C GLU A 79 -14.13 12.19 1.02
N LEU A 80 -14.40 12.02 2.31
CA LEU A 80 -14.61 10.70 2.88
C LEU A 80 -15.77 10.05 2.10
N PRO A 81 -15.67 8.75 1.76
CA PRO A 81 -16.75 8.06 1.09
C PRO A 81 -18.07 8.24 1.84
N ASP A 82 -19.19 8.23 1.13
CA ASP A 82 -20.53 8.33 1.75
C ASP A 82 -20.89 7.03 2.50
N HIS A 83 -20.20 6.77 3.60
CA HIS A 83 -20.31 5.57 4.42
C HIS A 83 -20.90 5.92 5.78
N GLU A 84 -21.69 4.99 6.32
CA GLU A 84 -22.39 5.15 7.59
C GLU A 84 -21.42 5.51 8.73
N PHE A 85 -20.26 4.86 8.78
CA PHE A 85 -19.22 5.15 9.76
C PHE A 85 -18.82 6.63 9.80
N TRP A 86 -18.46 7.21 8.65
CA TRP A 86 -17.96 8.58 8.56
C TRP A 86 -19.01 9.61 8.96
N ARG A 87 -20.28 9.34 8.65
CA ARG A 87 -21.42 10.18 9.06
C ARG A 87 -21.69 10.14 10.57
N LYS A 88 -21.40 9.01 11.21
CA LYS A 88 -21.83 8.70 12.59
C LYS A 88 -20.73 8.85 13.64
N VAL A 89 -19.46 8.79 13.24
CA VAL A 89 -18.32 8.64 14.16
C VAL A 89 -18.27 9.73 15.24
N ASP A 90 -18.52 10.99 14.89
CA ASP A 90 -18.44 12.11 15.85
C ASP A 90 -19.58 12.07 16.87
N GLN A 91 -20.80 11.76 16.42
CA GLN A 91 -21.95 11.60 17.32
C GLN A 91 -21.74 10.42 18.27
N VAL A 92 -21.18 9.31 17.78
CA VAL A 92 -20.91 8.14 18.62
C VAL A 92 -19.79 8.45 19.62
N LYS A 93 -18.69 9.07 19.20
CA LYS A 93 -17.61 9.52 20.10
C LYS A 93 -18.14 10.42 21.21
N ASN A 94 -19.02 11.37 20.88
CA ASN A 94 -19.65 12.25 21.85
C ASN A 94 -20.54 11.48 22.85
N SER A 95 -21.26 10.46 22.39
CA SER A 95 -22.13 9.64 23.24
C SER A 95 -21.33 8.73 24.16
N ILE A 96 -20.25 8.12 23.65
CA ILE A 96 -19.28 7.33 24.45
C ILE A 96 -18.61 8.22 25.50
N LYS A 97 -18.23 9.45 25.13
CA LYS A 97 -17.69 10.42 26.07
C LYS A 97 -18.71 10.77 27.15
N LYS A 98 -19.97 11.05 26.81
CA LYS A 98 -21.04 11.29 27.79
C LYS A 98 -21.23 10.11 28.74
N PHE A 99 -21.22 8.88 28.22
CA PHE A 99 -21.29 7.66 29.04
C PHE A 99 -20.13 7.60 30.04
N LYS A 100 -18.90 7.84 29.57
CA LYS A 100 -17.69 7.89 30.41
C LYS A 100 -17.80 8.97 31.49
N ASP A 101 -18.17 10.18 31.10
CA ASP A 101 -18.25 11.33 31.99
C ASP A 101 -19.30 11.12 33.08
N MET A 102 -20.46 10.50 32.76
CA MET A 102 -21.46 10.12 33.77
C MET A 102 -20.93 9.12 34.80
N ALA A 103 -20.17 8.13 34.33
CA ALA A 103 -19.60 7.12 35.21
C ALA A 103 -18.47 7.69 36.09
N LEU A 104 -17.61 8.55 35.55
CA LEU A 104 -16.53 9.21 36.30
C LEU A 104 -17.04 10.23 37.31
N VAL A 105 -18.09 11.00 37.01
CA VAL A 105 -18.71 11.93 37.97
C VAL A 105 -19.26 11.19 39.19
N ALA A 106 -19.72 9.95 39.02
CA ALA A 106 -20.15 9.12 40.13
C ALA A 106 -19.00 8.66 41.02
N LEU A 107 -17.77 8.61 40.48
CA LEU A 107 -16.56 8.11 41.13
C LEU A 107 -15.67 9.20 41.77
N SER A 108 -15.93 10.48 41.53
CA SER A 108 -14.98 11.56 41.82
C SER A 108 -14.87 11.98 43.31
N GLU A 109 -15.12 11.09 44.28
CA GLU A 109 -14.94 11.39 45.72
C GLU A 109 -13.68 10.74 46.31
N PRO A 110 -13.00 11.42 47.27
CA PRO A 110 -11.56 11.24 47.46
C PRO A 110 -11.15 10.21 48.51
N GLU A 111 -12.06 9.48 49.14
CA GLU A 111 -11.71 8.77 50.37
C GLU A 111 -12.02 7.27 50.28
N ILE A 112 -10.91 6.52 50.17
CA ILE A 112 -10.73 5.06 50.27
C ILE A 112 -10.81 4.32 48.93
N GLY A 113 -9.64 4.15 48.30
CA GLY A 113 -9.44 3.30 47.13
C GLY A 113 -9.60 1.83 47.48
N SER A 114 -10.76 1.26 47.15
CA SER A 114 -10.94 -0.19 47.10
C SER A 114 -10.46 -0.71 45.75
N ALA A 115 -9.91 -1.93 45.71
CA ALA A 115 -9.51 -2.56 44.45
C ALA A 115 -10.67 -2.67 43.43
N ASP A 116 -11.92 -2.64 43.91
CA ASP A 116 -13.11 -2.66 43.07
C ASP A 116 -13.38 -1.31 42.39
N LEU A 117 -13.08 -0.20 43.06
CA LEU A 117 -13.13 1.14 42.46
C LEU A 117 -12.08 1.28 41.36
N ASP A 118 -10.88 0.76 41.58
CA ASP A 118 -9.82 0.73 40.56
C ASP A 118 -10.25 -0.09 39.33
N LEU A 119 -10.82 -1.29 39.54
CA LEU A 119 -11.35 -2.12 38.45
C LEU A 119 -12.51 -1.44 37.70
N LEU A 120 -13.38 -0.73 38.42
CA LEU A 120 -14.49 0.01 37.81
C LEU A 120 -13.98 1.21 37.01
N GLU A 121 -13.02 1.95 37.56
CA GLU A 121 -12.37 3.07 36.89
C GLU A 121 -11.63 2.61 35.63
N ASP A 122 -10.91 1.49 35.70
CA ASP A 122 -10.27 0.85 34.55
C ASP A 122 -11.29 0.43 33.48
N ALA A 123 -12.42 -0.16 33.89
CA ALA A 123 -13.49 -0.54 32.97
C ALA A 123 -14.13 0.70 32.32
N ILE A 124 -14.37 1.77 33.07
CA ILE A 124 -14.91 3.04 32.58
C ILE A 124 -13.93 3.69 31.61
N ASN A 125 -12.65 3.77 31.98
CA ASN A 125 -11.60 4.32 31.13
C ASN A 125 -11.42 3.52 29.84
N THR A 126 -11.52 2.19 29.92
CA THR A 126 -11.50 1.29 28.75
C THR A 126 -12.73 1.49 27.87
N SER A 127 -13.93 1.60 28.45
CA SER A 127 -15.17 1.81 27.70
C SER A 127 -15.24 3.18 27.02
N GLY A 128 -14.65 4.21 27.63
CA GLY A 128 -14.61 5.56 27.11
C GLY A 128 -13.45 5.82 26.13
N SER A 129 -12.49 4.90 26.03
CA SER A 129 -11.44 4.94 25.02
C SER A 129 -11.83 4.03 23.88
N ILE A 130 -12.29 4.60 22.77
CA ILE A 130 -12.33 3.87 21.50
C ILE A 130 -10.87 3.60 21.16
N ARG A 131 -10.33 2.44 21.56
CA ARG A 131 -9.04 1.97 21.07
C ARG A 131 -9.06 2.15 19.57
N SER A 132 -8.03 2.83 19.04
CA SER A 132 -7.92 3.34 17.68
C SER A 132 -8.82 2.64 16.67
N LEU A 133 -9.51 3.41 15.82
CA LEU A 133 -10.24 2.92 14.64
C LEU A 133 -9.58 1.65 14.07
N CYS A 134 -10.38 0.62 13.78
CA CYS A 134 -9.92 -0.72 13.44
C CYS A 134 -8.66 -0.64 12.56
N SER A 135 -7.53 -1.14 13.08
CA SER A 135 -6.26 -0.99 12.37
C SER A 135 -6.18 -2.03 11.25
N LEU A 136 -6.47 -1.59 10.02
CA LEU A 136 -6.40 -2.45 8.84
C LEU A 136 -5.00 -2.44 8.27
N LEU A 137 -4.44 -3.63 8.11
CA LEU A 137 -3.15 -3.85 7.46
C LEU A 137 -3.37 -4.18 5.98
N ALA A 138 -3.05 -3.25 5.10
CA ALA A 138 -3.02 -3.44 3.66
C ALA A 138 -1.58 -3.67 3.18
N VAL A 139 -1.33 -4.86 2.62
CA VAL A 139 -0.01 -5.20 2.07
C VAL A 139 0.00 -5.00 0.56
N VAL A 140 1.06 -4.37 0.05
CA VAL A 140 1.30 -4.16 -1.38
C VAL A 140 2.33 -5.16 -1.84
N ILE A 141 1.95 -5.97 -2.82
CA ILE A 141 2.76 -7.11 -3.25
C ILE A 141 2.77 -7.18 -4.77
N GLY A 142 3.90 -7.54 -5.38
CA GLY A 142 4.12 -7.33 -6.81
C GLY A 142 5.52 -7.72 -7.22
N GLY A 143 5.68 -8.03 -8.51
CA GLY A 143 6.97 -8.27 -9.15
C GLY A 143 7.99 -7.14 -8.93
N ASN A 144 9.27 -7.43 -9.15
CA ASN A 144 10.30 -6.41 -9.30
C ASN A 144 9.94 -5.43 -10.44
N ARG A 145 10.19 -4.13 -10.22
CA ARG A 145 9.95 -3.05 -11.19
C ARG A 145 8.50 -2.91 -11.70
N VAL A 146 7.53 -3.49 -10.99
CA VAL A 146 6.11 -3.36 -11.34
C VAL A 146 5.56 -1.96 -11.06
N GLY A 147 6.16 -1.21 -10.12
CA GLY A 147 5.69 0.12 -9.71
C GLY A 147 5.01 0.18 -8.33
N LYS A 148 5.21 -0.84 -7.48
CA LYS A 148 4.64 -0.91 -6.12
C LYS A 148 4.90 0.34 -5.28
N SER A 149 6.16 0.74 -5.14
CA SER A 149 6.54 1.87 -4.29
C SER A 149 5.98 3.20 -4.82
N SER A 150 5.90 3.35 -6.15
CA SER A 150 5.25 4.50 -6.78
C SER A 150 3.76 4.52 -6.47
N LEU A 151 3.06 3.37 -6.58
CA LEU A 151 1.68 3.25 -6.14
C LEU A 151 1.49 3.64 -4.66
N VAL A 152 2.37 3.16 -3.77
CA VAL A 152 2.28 3.48 -2.33
C VAL A 152 2.46 4.97 -2.08
N ASN A 153 3.45 5.60 -2.70
CA ASN A 153 3.68 7.05 -2.61
C ASN A 153 2.45 7.85 -3.05
N GLU A 154 1.83 7.48 -4.16
CA GLU A 154 0.63 8.13 -4.64
C GLU A 154 -0.59 7.85 -3.75
N LEU A 155 -0.70 6.64 -3.20
CA LEU A 155 -1.75 6.30 -2.23
C LEU A 155 -1.65 7.12 -0.95
N VAL A 156 -0.48 7.62 -0.56
CA VAL A 156 -0.35 8.53 0.59
C VAL A 156 -0.25 10.01 0.20
N GLN A 157 -0.35 10.35 -1.11
CA GLN A 157 -0.17 11.71 -1.66
C GLN A 157 1.17 12.32 -1.23
N ALA A 158 2.22 11.54 -1.40
CA ALA A 158 3.46 11.79 -0.72
C ALA A 158 4.59 11.47 -1.71
N GLN A 159 5.39 12.47 -2.08
CA GLN A 159 6.48 12.29 -3.03
C GLN A 159 7.70 11.59 -2.42
N ASP A 160 8.20 10.60 -3.15
CA ASP A 160 9.44 9.88 -2.83
C ASP A 160 9.51 9.24 -1.44
N TYR A 161 8.34 8.91 -0.85
CA TYR A 161 8.28 8.27 0.47
C TYR A 161 8.99 6.93 0.51
N ILE A 162 8.79 6.19 -0.57
CA ILE A 162 9.46 4.94 -0.86
C ILE A 162 10.06 5.10 -2.25
N SER A 163 11.37 5.34 -2.31
CA SER A 163 12.06 5.58 -3.59
C SER A 163 11.96 4.34 -4.50
N SER A 164 11.53 4.55 -5.75
CA SER A 164 11.32 3.47 -6.73
C SER A 164 12.66 2.91 -7.24
N ALA A 165 12.75 1.58 -7.42
CA ALA A 165 13.99 0.87 -7.78
C ALA A 165 14.59 1.18 -9.18
N GLY A 166 14.12 2.21 -9.88
CA GLY A 166 14.52 2.55 -11.24
C GLY A 166 15.94 3.09 -11.37
N ASP A 167 16.38 3.96 -10.45
CA ASP A 167 17.59 4.78 -10.64
C ASP A 167 18.87 4.22 -10.03
N GLY A 168 18.88 2.94 -9.63
CA GLY A 168 20.07 2.29 -9.09
C GLY A 168 20.59 2.86 -7.75
N LYS A 169 19.81 3.75 -7.11
CA LYS A 169 20.18 4.47 -5.87
C LYS A 169 19.30 4.14 -4.65
N THR A 170 18.35 3.21 -4.71
CA THR A 170 17.24 3.16 -3.73
C THR A 170 17.29 1.99 -2.74
N THR A 171 17.00 2.29 -1.47
CA THR A 171 17.35 1.48 -0.29
C THR A 171 16.21 0.67 0.35
N PHE A 172 14.93 0.95 0.08
CA PHE A 172 13.81 0.39 0.87
C PHE A 172 13.12 -0.86 0.29
N THR A 173 13.25 -1.15 -1.00
CA THR A 173 12.45 -2.20 -1.69
C THR A 173 12.73 -3.65 -1.26
N ASN A 174 13.73 -3.89 -0.42
CA ASN A 174 14.06 -5.23 0.07
C ASN A 174 13.85 -5.35 1.59
N VAL A 175 13.20 -4.35 2.20
CA VAL A 175 12.83 -4.37 3.60
C VAL A 175 11.35 -4.02 3.68
N PRO A 176 10.52 -4.83 4.38
CA PRO A 176 9.13 -4.46 4.62
C PRO A 176 9.04 -3.07 5.24
N THR A 177 8.39 -2.16 4.53
CA THR A 177 8.26 -0.75 4.93
C THR A 177 6.80 -0.45 5.20
N THR A 178 6.47 -0.16 6.46
CA THR A 178 5.10 0.09 6.94
C THR A 178 4.88 1.59 7.11
N LEU A 179 3.87 2.14 6.45
CA LEU A 179 3.42 3.52 6.62
C LEU A 179 2.27 3.55 7.63
N ARG A 180 2.37 4.43 8.62
CA ARG A 180 1.41 4.60 9.72
C ARG A 180 1.04 6.05 9.94
N CYS A 181 -0.10 6.29 10.58
CA CYS A 181 -0.48 7.64 10.99
C CYS A 181 0.47 8.16 12.09
N ARG A 182 0.85 9.43 12.04
CA ARG A 182 1.67 10.09 13.07
C ARG A 182 1.05 10.00 14.46
N GLN A 183 -0.27 10.03 14.57
CA GLN A 183 -0.98 9.95 15.86
C GLN A 183 -0.73 8.62 16.60
N ASP A 184 -0.26 7.58 15.91
CA ASP A 184 0.16 6.31 16.53
C ASP A 184 1.47 6.43 17.33
N GLU A 185 2.24 7.52 17.16
CA GLU A 185 3.52 7.69 17.84
C GLU A 185 3.35 8.43 19.18
N ALA A 186 3.57 7.70 20.28
CA ALA A 186 3.43 8.19 21.65
C ALA A 186 4.39 9.35 22.03
N SER A 187 5.43 9.62 21.23
CA SER A 187 6.57 10.47 21.60
C SER A 187 6.81 11.66 20.65
N ALA A 188 5.84 12.00 19.79
CA ALA A 188 6.08 12.86 18.63
C ALA A 188 6.17 14.37 18.98
N SER A 189 7.35 14.83 19.39
CA SER A 189 7.71 16.26 19.36
C SER A 189 8.19 16.73 17.98
N SER A 190 8.60 15.81 17.10
CA SER A 190 9.07 16.10 15.73
C SER A 190 7.96 15.97 14.68
N ARG A 191 8.12 16.65 13.53
CA ARG A 191 7.12 16.66 12.45
C ARG A 191 7.11 15.35 11.67
N PHE A 192 8.28 14.73 11.48
CA PHE A 192 8.47 13.46 10.78
C PHE A 192 9.29 12.48 11.64
N SER A 193 8.96 11.19 11.57
CA SER A 193 9.67 10.15 12.30
C SER A 193 9.61 8.80 11.59
N ALA A 194 10.61 7.96 11.87
CA ALA A 194 10.68 6.58 11.43
C ALA A 194 11.27 5.70 12.54
N ARG A 195 10.83 4.43 12.57
CA ARG A 195 11.39 3.39 13.43
C ARG A 195 12.01 2.31 12.56
N VAL A 196 13.29 2.06 12.76
CA VAL A 196 14.00 0.98 12.08
C VAL A 196 14.18 -0.15 13.07
N GLN A 197 13.46 -1.25 12.85
CA GLN A 197 13.59 -2.45 13.66
C GLN A 197 14.74 -3.30 13.12
N LEU A 198 15.71 -3.60 13.99
CA LEU A 198 16.79 -4.52 13.68
C LEU A 198 16.41 -5.96 13.99
N LEU A 199 17.13 -6.89 13.36
CA LEU A 199 16.98 -8.32 13.61
C LEU A 199 17.23 -8.68 15.08
N SER A 200 16.43 -9.60 15.60
CA SER A 200 16.68 -10.20 16.92
C SER A 200 17.86 -11.19 16.84
N PRO A 201 18.50 -11.52 17.99
CA PRO A 201 19.49 -12.59 18.03
C PRO A 201 18.98 -13.91 17.42
N ASN A 202 17.72 -14.24 17.69
CA ASN A 202 17.08 -15.44 17.14
C ASN A 202 16.85 -15.34 15.63
N ASP A 203 16.42 -14.18 15.12
CA ASP A 203 16.26 -13.98 13.67
C ASP A 203 17.62 -14.13 12.96
N ILE A 204 18.70 -13.59 13.54
CA ILE A 204 20.07 -13.71 13.00
C ILE A 204 20.52 -15.17 12.97
N GLN A 205 20.34 -15.89 14.08
CA GLN A 205 20.70 -17.30 14.16
C GLN A 205 19.93 -18.11 13.10
N ASP A 206 18.62 -17.91 12.99
CA ASP A 206 17.76 -18.57 11.99
C ASP A 206 18.27 -18.31 10.55
N ILE A 207 18.65 -17.06 10.24
CA ILE A 207 19.22 -16.68 8.93
C ILE A 207 20.51 -17.45 8.69
N CYS A 208 21.45 -17.39 9.65
CA CYS A 208 22.74 -18.05 9.53
C CYS A 208 22.58 -19.57 9.34
N GLU A 209 21.74 -20.23 10.15
CA GLU A 209 21.46 -21.66 10.04
C GLU A 209 20.87 -22.02 8.69
N HIS A 210 19.87 -21.27 8.21
CA HIS A 210 19.25 -21.51 6.93
C HIS A 210 20.27 -21.40 5.78
N HIS A 211 21.13 -20.38 5.80
CA HIS A 211 22.15 -20.22 4.77
C HIS A 211 23.20 -21.32 4.81
N VAL A 212 23.65 -21.74 5.99
CA VAL A 212 24.59 -22.86 6.10
C VAL A 212 23.95 -24.15 5.59
N ARG A 213 22.68 -24.43 5.92
CA ARG A 213 21.94 -25.57 5.36
C ARG A 213 21.83 -25.48 3.85
N SER A 214 21.54 -24.30 3.30
CA SER A 214 21.49 -24.09 1.86
C SER A 214 22.85 -24.36 1.20
N ILE A 215 23.94 -23.80 1.74
CA ILE A 215 25.31 -24.03 1.24
C ILE A 215 25.67 -25.52 1.31
N ALA A 216 25.38 -26.19 2.43
CA ALA A 216 25.64 -27.62 2.63
C ALA A 216 24.84 -28.49 1.64
N ALA A 217 23.54 -28.20 1.44
CA ALA A 217 22.72 -28.86 0.43
C ALA A 217 23.31 -28.64 -0.98
N HIS A 218 23.74 -27.43 -1.31
CA HIS A 218 24.40 -27.14 -2.59
C HIS A 218 25.75 -27.86 -2.74
N GLN A 219 26.50 -28.06 -1.65
CA GLN A 219 27.73 -28.85 -1.68
C GLN A 219 27.47 -30.35 -1.91
N ALA A 220 26.38 -30.89 -1.38
CA ALA A 220 25.93 -32.25 -1.71
C ALA A 220 25.54 -32.36 -3.21
N TYR A 221 24.94 -31.31 -3.77
CA TYR A 221 24.59 -31.19 -5.21
C TYR A 221 25.77 -30.84 -6.14
N LYS A 222 26.89 -30.35 -5.60
CA LYS A 222 28.13 -29.99 -6.34
C LYS A 222 28.74 -31.16 -7.11
N ASN A 223 28.35 -32.39 -6.78
CA ASN A 223 28.74 -33.59 -7.50
C ASN A 223 27.96 -33.79 -8.82
N LEU A 224 26.98 -32.93 -9.15
CA LEU A 224 26.07 -33.17 -10.28
C LEU A 224 25.98 -32.07 -11.36
N TYR A 225 26.29 -30.77 -11.13
CA TYR A 225 26.16 -29.74 -12.20
C TYR A 225 27.08 -28.49 -12.10
N THR A 226 27.20 -27.79 -13.25
CA THR A 226 28.23 -26.81 -13.70
C THR A 226 28.35 -25.45 -12.98
N GLY A 227 29.51 -24.81 -13.16
CA GLY A 227 30.07 -23.69 -12.37
C GLY A 227 29.30 -22.36 -12.24
N HIS A 228 28.22 -22.12 -12.99
CA HIS A 228 27.47 -20.85 -12.89
C HIS A 228 26.69 -20.68 -11.57
N TYR A 229 26.15 -21.76 -11.00
CA TYR A 229 25.44 -21.71 -9.71
C TYR A 229 26.40 -21.57 -8.52
N LYS A 230 27.62 -22.10 -8.66
CA LYS A 230 28.70 -22.01 -7.65
C LYS A 230 29.15 -20.56 -7.40
N ASN A 231 29.28 -19.77 -8.46
CA ASN A 231 29.63 -18.35 -8.34
C ASN A 231 28.50 -17.51 -7.72
N ARG A 232 27.24 -17.92 -7.90
CA ARG A 232 26.07 -17.19 -7.41
C ARG A 232 25.87 -17.35 -5.90
N ALA A 233 25.90 -18.59 -5.40
CA ALA A 233 25.82 -18.87 -3.96
C ALA A 233 27.06 -18.36 -3.21
N ARG A 234 28.24 -18.41 -3.86
CA ARG A 234 29.47 -17.82 -3.33
C ARG A 234 29.38 -16.30 -3.24
N ASN A 235 28.94 -15.60 -4.29
CA ASN A 235 28.77 -14.14 -4.25
C ASN A 235 27.74 -13.71 -3.20
N TRP A 236 26.69 -14.51 -2.99
CA TRP A 236 25.66 -14.20 -1.99
C TRP A 236 26.12 -14.50 -0.56
N ALA A 237 26.81 -15.61 -0.34
CA ALA A 237 27.48 -15.90 0.92
C ALA A 237 28.56 -14.85 1.20
N GLU A 238 29.35 -14.43 0.20
CA GLU A 238 30.32 -13.34 0.30
C GLU A 238 29.65 -12.01 0.58
N GLN A 239 28.48 -11.68 0.01
CA GLN A 239 27.74 -10.45 0.32
C GLN A 239 27.12 -10.48 1.71
N LEU A 240 26.56 -11.62 2.14
CA LEU A 240 26.05 -11.81 3.49
C LEU A 240 27.22 -11.74 4.48
N LEU A 241 28.32 -12.42 4.19
CA LEU A 241 29.54 -12.38 4.98
C LEU A 241 30.21 -11.00 4.94
N LEU A 242 30.17 -10.24 3.85
CA LEU A 242 30.62 -8.84 3.78
C LEU A 242 29.67 -7.92 4.57
N ALA A 243 28.38 -8.25 4.61
CA ALA A 243 27.38 -7.55 5.43
C ALA A 243 27.57 -7.83 6.93
N TYR A 244 27.89 -9.07 7.30
CA TYR A 244 28.23 -9.47 8.68
C TYR A 244 29.67 -9.09 9.05
N ASN A 245 30.59 -8.96 8.09
CA ASN A 245 31.98 -8.56 8.29
C ASN A 245 32.17 -7.07 8.01
N LEU A 246 32.10 -6.29 9.08
CA LEU A 246 32.84 -5.02 9.21
C LEU A 246 34.37 -5.15 9.02
N GLY A 247 34.90 -6.33 8.71
CA GLY A 247 36.33 -6.58 8.71
C GLY A 247 36.79 -7.50 7.60
N LYS A 248 37.04 -6.95 6.41
CA LYS A 248 38.13 -7.42 5.52
C LYS A 248 39.52 -7.48 6.21
N ARG A 249 39.61 -7.27 7.54
CA ARG A 249 40.84 -7.19 8.34
C ARG A 249 40.88 -8.09 9.57
N LYS A 250 39.84 -8.88 9.91
CA LYS A 250 39.96 -9.86 11.02
C LYS A 250 40.73 -11.09 10.49
N ARG A 251 42.00 -11.25 10.93
CA ARG A 251 42.84 -12.44 10.61
C ARG A 251 42.08 -13.72 11.01
N GLY A 252 42.07 -14.73 10.14
CA GLY A 252 41.44 -16.03 10.38
C GLY A 252 40.07 -16.24 9.70
N PHE A 253 39.48 -15.20 9.09
CA PHE A 253 38.20 -15.30 8.40
C PHE A 253 38.25 -16.19 7.15
N GLU A 254 39.22 -15.94 6.25
CA GLU A 254 39.43 -16.75 5.05
C GLU A 254 39.67 -18.21 5.43
N SER A 255 40.47 -18.46 6.48
CA SER A 255 40.67 -19.80 7.01
C SER A 255 39.38 -20.43 7.55
N THR A 256 38.48 -19.68 8.19
CA THR A 256 37.22 -20.22 8.73
C THR A 256 36.21 -20.51 7.60
N LEU A 257 36.13 -19.63 6.60
CA LEU A 257 35.31 -19.83 5.41
C LEU A 257 35.85 -20.98 4.54
N ASP A 258 37.16 -21.05 4.35
CA ASP A 258 37.82 -22.13 3.62
C ASP A 258 37.73 -23.45 4.38
N ASN A 259 37.74 -23.44 5.72
CA ASN A 259 37.42 -24.61 6.52
C ASN A 259 35.95 -25.00 6.36
N LEU A 260 34.99 -24.07 6.34
CA LEU A 260 33.58 -24.41 6.13
C LEU A 260 33.27 -24.92 4.71
N VAL A 261 33.97 -24.36 3.72
CA VAL A 261 33.79 -24.68 2.30
C VAL A 261 34.62 -25.91 1.91
N GLY A 262 35.69 -26.20 2.65
CA GLY A 262 36.65 -27.27 2.42
C GLY A 262 36.54 -28.48 3.35
N SER A 263 35.97 -28.35 4.56
CA SER A 263 35.80 -29.50 5.46
C SER A 263 34.68 -30.41 4.94
N ARG A 264 35.01 -31.70 4.87
CA ARG A 264 34.03 -32.79 4.70
C ARG A 264 33.41 -33.20 6.05
N SER A 265 33.69 -32.46 7.14
CA SER A 265 33.46 -32.91 8.50
C SER A 265 32.36 -32.10 9.21
N GLY A 266 31.26 -32.79 9.50
CA GLY A 266 30.57 -32.65 10.79
C GLY A 266 29.64 -31.44 10.99
N THR A 267 28.54 -31.71 11.70
CA THR A 267 27.59 -30.73 12.24
C THR A 267 28.22 -29.67 13.15
N ASP A 268 29.38 -29.96 13.71
CA ASP A 268 30.05 -29.11 14.70
C ASP A 268 30.68 -27.86 14.05
N ASP A 269 31.24 -27.99 12.83
CA ASP A 269 31.80 -26.85 12.07
C ASP A 269 30.69 -25.85 11.67
N VAL A 270 29.50 -26.36 11.34
CA VAL A 270 28.29 -25.55 11.03
C VAL A 270 27.82 -24.76 12.25
N HIS A 271 27.83 -25.39 13.42
CA HIS A 271 27.40 -24.75 14.66
C HIS A 271 28.35 -23.63 15.08
N ILE A 272 29.67 -23.88 15.03
CA ILE A 272 30.70 -22.88 15.35
C ILE A 272 30.60 -21.67 14.42
N PHE A 273 30.41 -21.90 13.12
CA PHE A 273 30.26 -20.84 12.14
C PHE A 273 29.00 -20.00 12.36
N THR A 274 27.87 -20.66 12.58
CA THR A 274 26.58 -20.00 12.87
C THR A 274 26.70 -19.12 14.12
N GLN A 275 27.29 -19.64 15.19
CA GLN A 275 27.55 -18.88 16.42
C GLN A 275 28.47 -17.68 16.17
N THR A 276 29.54 -17.87 15.40
CA THR A 276 30.51 -16.81 15.08
C THR A 276 29.87 -15.69 14.26
N CYS A 277 29.10 -16.02 13.21
CA CYS A 277 28.37 -15.04 12.42
C CYS A 277 27.33 -14.29 13.26
N THR A 278 26.61 -15.02 14.12
CA THR A 278 25.62 -14.43 15.04
C THR A 278 26.29 -13.45 16.00
N ALA A 279 27.41 -13.83 16.61
CA ALA A 279 28.15 -12.96 17.51
C ALA A 279 28.63 -11.66 16.83
N TRP A 280 29.13 -11.74 15.59
CA TRP A 280 29.56 -10.55 14.84
C TRP A 280 28.39 -9.64 14.43
N ALA A 281 27.25 -10.23 14.08
CA ALA A 281 26.03 -9.49 13.83
C ALA A 281 25.60 -8.67 15.05
N LEU A 282 25.61 -9.32 16.22
CA LEU A 282 25.25 -8.70 17.48
C LEU A 282 26.25 -7.61 17.86
N GLU A 283 27.54 -7.84 17.63
CA GLU A 283 28.58 -6.82 17.80
C GLU A 283 28.30 -5.59 16.92
N ARG A 284 27.89 -5.78 15.65
CA ARG A 284 27.51 -4.70 14.74
C ARG A 284 26.23 -3.98 15.20
N ILE A 285 25.18 -4.72 15.56
CA ILE A 285 23.94 -4.14 16.10
C ILE A 285 24.27 -3.30 17.33
N MET A 286 25.08 -3.82 18.26
CA MET A 286 25.54 -3.09 19.43
C MET A 286 26.32 -1.82 19.04
N ALA A 287 27.19 -1.88 18.03
CA ALA A 287 27.91 -0.72 17.53
C ALA A 287 26.99 0.35 16.93
N ILE A 288 25.97 -0.06 16.15
CA ILE A 288 24.94 0.85 15.61
C ILE A 288 24.19 1.50 16.77
N THR A 289 23.77 0.73 17.76
CA THR A 289 23.04 1.23 18.93
C THR A 289 23.88 2.09 19.89
N LYS A 290 25.21 2.02 19.83
CA LYS A 290 26.08 2.88 20.66
C LYS A 290 26.24 4.28 20.10
N ASN A 291 25.75 4.54 18.89
CA ASN A 291 25.82 5.87 18.29
C ASN A 291 24.84 6.82 19.00
N LYS A 292 25.36 7.90 19.58
CA LYS A 292 24.64 8.75 20.56
C LYS A 292 23.43 9.52 19.98
N ASP A 293 23.34 9.61 18.65
CA ASP A 293 22.28 10.34 17.96
C ASP A 293 21.02 9.47 17.73
N ILE A 294 21.01 8.23 18.23
CA ILE A 294 19.91 7.27 18.05
C ILE A 294 19.23 7.01 19.40
N LEU A 295 17.95 7.38 19.51
CA LEU A 295 17.09 6.96 20.61
C LEU A 295 16.74 5.48 20.44
N ILE A 296 16.94 4.68 21.49
CA ILE A 296 16.72 3.23 21.47
C ILE A 296 15.68 2.85 22.50
N GLU A 297 14.57 2.29 22.04
CA GLU A 297 13.68 1.50 22.90
C GLU A 297 14.32 0.12 23.10
N SER A 298 15.02 -0.02 24.23
CA SER A 298 15.64 -1.28 24.64
C SER A 298 14.56 -2.24 25.15
N THR A 299 13.89 -2.95 24.24
CA THR A 299 13.28 -4.24 24.59
C THR A 299 14.33 -5.34 24.38
N CYS A 300 14.43 -6.31 25.29
CA CYS A 300 15.48 -7.34 25.30
C CYS A 300 15.51 -8.27 24.07
N THR A 301 14.65 -8.07 23.06
CA THR A 301 14.45 -9.02 21.96
C THR A 301 14.80 -8.49 20.58
N SER A 302 14.52 -7.24 20.24
CA SER A 302 14.89 -6.62 18.94
C SER A 302 15.12 -5.12 19.13
N PRO A 303 16.33 -4.60 18.87
CA PRO A 303 16.58 -3.18 19.03
C PRO A 303 15.81 -2.37 17.98
N VAL A 304 15.22 -1.26 18.41
CA VAL A 304 14.51 -0.30 17.56
C VAL A 304 15.25 1.02 17.58
N ILE A 305 15.57 1.52 16.39
CA ILE A 305 16.22 2.80 16.14
C ILE A 305 15.13 3.81 15.82
N HIS A 306 15.03 4.87 16.60
CA HIS A 306 14.13 5.98 16.32
C HIS A 306 14.88 7.08 15.57
N LEU A 307 14.39 7.41 14.38
CA LEU A 307 14.87 8.52 13.57
C LEU A 307 13.80 9.62 13.60
N GLN A 308 14.21 10.84 13.88
CA GLN A 308 13.33 12.00 13.93
C GLN A 308 13.94 13.12 13.08
N ALA A 309 13.09 13.85 12.36
CA ALA A 309 13.52 14.96 11.53
C ALA A 309 12.48 16.09 11.50
N VAL A 310 12.96 17.28 11.14
CA VAL A 310 12.13 18.49 11.00
C VAL A 310 11.46 18.52 9.62
N SER A 311 12.18 18.08 8.59
CA SER A 311 11.70 17.94 7.21
C SER A 311 11.65 16.48 6.76
N TRP A 312 10.90 16.22 5.70
CA TRP A 312 10.81 14.89 5.09
C TRP A 312 12.14 14.52 4.41
N GLU A 313 12.74 15.48 3.73
CA GLU A 313 14.01 15.35 3.03
C GLU A 313 15.13 14.93 4.00
N ASP A 314 15.17 15.53 5.19
CA ASP A 314 16.12 15.17 6.24
C ASP A 314 15.87 13.75 6.78
N LEU A 315 14.61 13.33 6.91
CA LEU A 315 14.27 11.97 7.33
C LEU A 315 14.69 10.94 6.28
N VAL A 316 14.41 11.22 5.01
CA VAL A 316 14.83 10.39 3.87
C VAL A 316 16.33 10.31 3.80
N GLU A 317 17.02 11.44 3.92
CA GLU A 317 18.48 11.46 3.89
C GLU A 317 19.04 10.72 5.10
N SER A 318 18.41 10.81 6.28
CA SER A 318 18.79 10.04 7.47
C SER A 318 18.57 8.54 7.29
N LEU A 319 17.46 8.12 6.68
CA LEU A 319 17.15 6.72 6.37
C LEU A 319 18.05 6.18 5.26
N LYS A 320 18.27 6.95 4.19
CA LYS A 320 19.23 6.63 3.12
C LYS A 320 20.62 6.51 3.70
N SER A 321 21.04 7.49 4.51
CA SER A 321 22.27 7.44 5.27
C SER A 321 22.33 6.19 6.13
N PHE A 322 21.29 5.83 6.87
CA PHE A 322 21.30 4.63 7.69
C PHE A 322 21.46 3.36 6.85
N LEU A 323 20.80 3.28 5.71
CA LEU A 323 20.82 2.12 4.83
C LEU A 323 22.05 2.10 3.89
N THR A 324 22.75 3.22 3.69
CA THR A 324 23.90 3.38 2.77
C THR A 324 25.24 3.73 3.44
N ARG A 325 25.27 4.47 4.57
CA ARG A 325 26.47 4.85 5.36
C ARG A 325 27.06 3.64 6.09
N GLY A 326 27.60 2.71 5.31
CA GLY A 326 28.82 2.04 5.70
C GLY A 326 29.98 2.79 5.08
N GLU A 327 30.67 3.66 5.83
CA GLU A 327 31.97 4.25 5.41
C GLU A 327 33.02 3.18 5.07
N TYR A 328 32.77 1.91 5.40
CA TYR A 328 33.72 0.82 5.22
C TYR A 328 33.26 -0.37 4.36
N VAL A 329 31.95 -0.53 4.08
CA VAL A 329 31.38 -1.44 3.07
C VAL A 329 29.93 -0.99 2.83
N SER A 330 29.54 -0.70 1.59
CA SER A 330 28.19 -0.30 1.22
C SER A 330 27.15 -1.40 1.52
N GLY A 331 26.09 -1.08 2.29
CA GLY A 331 24.83 -1.86 2.31
C GLY A 331 24.61 -2.88 3.44
N CYS A 332 25.48 -2.97 4.45
CA CYS A 332 25.38 -3.97 5.53
C CYS A 332 24.15 -3.79 6.43
N ASP A 333 23.80 -2.53 6.74
CA ASP A 333 22.75 -2.22 7.71
C ASP A 333 21.35 -2.56 7.17
N LYS A 334 21.19 -2.63 5.83
CA LYS A 334 19.98 -3.14 5.17
C LYS A 334 19.71 -4.62 5.45
N VAL A 335 20.77 -5.45 5.55
CA VAL A 335 20.65 -6.89 5.83
C VAL A 335 20.25 -7.14 7.29
N LEU A 336 20.70 -6.27 8.20
CA LEU A 336 20.36 -6.32 9.62
C LEU A 336 19.02 -5.64 9.96
N THR A 337 18.40 -5.01 8.97
CA THR A 337 17.10 -4.36 9.14
C THR A 337 15.98 -5.38 8.91
N LYS A 338 15.13 -5.54 9.93
CA LYS A 338 13.96 -6.42 9.89
C LYS A 338 12.76 -5.75 9.22
N SER A 339 12.51 -4.49 9.59
CA SER A 339 11.42 -3.68 9.03
C SER A 339 11.64 -2.21 9.33
N ILE A 340 10.98 -1.36 8.55
CA ILE A 340 10.97 0.09 8.73
C ILE A 340 9.51 0.51 8.91
N GLU A 341 9.22 1.28 9.95
CA GLU A 341 7.95 1.98 10.12
C GLU A 341 8.16 3.46 9.90
N ILE A 342 7.35 4.08 9.04
CA ILE A 342 7.39 5.53 8.76
C ILE A 342 6.06 6.12 9.22
N PHE A 343 6.12 7.18 10.02
CA PHE A 343 4.96 7.83 10.59
C PHE A 343 4.67 9.12 9.83
N LEU A 344 3.51 9.16 9.19
CA LEU A 344 3.11 10.20 8.25
C LEU A 344 1.77 10.82 8.64
N ASP A 345 1.59 12.08 8.26
CA ASP A 345 0.31 12.78 8.38
C ASP A 345 -0.44 12.73 7.04
N ALA A 346 -0.81 11.52 6.63
CA ALA A 346 -1.60 11.29 5.43
C ALA A 346 -3.04 10.95 5.80
N ASN A 347 -4.00 11.59 5.13
CA ASN A 347 -5.44 11.42 5.43
C ASN A 347 -5.88 9.96 5.39
N ILE A 348 -5.41 9.18 4.40
CA ILE A 348 -5.76 7.77 4.30
C ILE A 348 -5.21 6.94 5.48
N LEU A 349 -4.10 7.33 6.10
CA LEU A 349 -3.52 6.62 7.23
C LEU A 349 -4.23 6.98 8.54
N SER A 350 -4.74 8.22 8.66
CA SER A 350 -5.49 8.67 9.85
C SER A 350 -6.83 7.93 10.03
N THR A 351 -7.31 7.24 9.00
CA THR A 351 -8.48 6.35 9.10
C THR A 351 -8.20 5.00 9.77
N GLY A 352 -6.98 4.76 10.25
CA GLY A 352 -6.54 3.47 10.81
C GLY A 352 -5.95 2.51 9.79
N LEU A 353 -5.81 2.92 8.52
CA LEU A 353 -5.13 2.12 7.49
C LEU A 353 -3.62 2.12 7.74
N LYS A 354 -3.01 0.95 7.62
CA LYS A 354 -1.56 0.76 7.57
C LYS A 354 -1.20 0.17 6.23
N LEU A 355 -0.34 0.85 5.48
CA LEU A 355 0.14 0.38 4.19
C LEU A 355 1.51 -0.25 4.37
N VAL A 356 1.74 -1.44 3.82
CA VAL A 356 3.05 -2.10 3.86
C VAL A 356 3.53 -2.34 2.44
N ASP A 357 4.60 -1.68 2.03
CA ASP A 357 5.33 -2.06 0.82
C ASP A 357 6.19 -3.28 1.13
N LEU A 358 5.91 -4.38 0.44
CA LEU A 358 6.63 -5.63 0.60
C LEU A 358 7.69 -5.82 -0.51
N PRO A 359 8.78 -6.53 -0.23
CA PRO A 359 9.71 -7.00 -1.25
C PRO A 359 9.02 -7.84 -2.35
N ASP A 360 9.75 -8.09 -3.44
CA ASP A 360 9.26 -8.88 -4.56
C ASP A 360 8.76 -10.28 -4.14
N PHE A 361 7.66 -10.73 -4.73
CA PHE A 361 7.18 -12.11 -4.66
C PHE A 361 8.25 -13.13 -5.08
N GLY A 362 9.09 -12.77 -6.05
CA GLY A 362 10.18 -13.60 -6.57
C GLY A 362 11.46 -13.52 -5.76
N ASP A 363 11.44 -12.91 -4.56
CA ASP A 363 12.64 -12.83 -3.75
C ASP A 363 13.10 -14.23 -3.35
N ARG A 364 14.33 -14.56 -3.77
CA ARG A 364 14.95 -15.86 -3.52
C ARG A 364 15.57 -15.92 -2.14
N ASP A 365 15.56 -14.81 -1.40
CA ASP A 365 15.93 -14.80 -0.01
C ASP A 365 14.87 -15.52 0.84
N PRO A 366 15.16 -16.71 1.37
CA PRO A 366 14.23 -17.45 2.22
C PRO A 366 13.87 -16.67 3.49
N PHE A 367 14.77 -15.82 3.99
CA PHE A 367 14.51 -15.00 5.15
C PHE A 367 13.55 -13.84 4.83
N GLN A 368 13.80 -13.10 3.73
CA GLN A 368 12.87 -12.04 3.32
C GLN A 368 11.52 -12.63 2.92
N ALA A 369 11.48 -13.80 2.27
CA ALA A 369 10.25 -14.52 1.98
C ALA A 369 9.49 -14.89 3.27
N ARG A 370 10.19 -15.35 4.32
CA ARG A 370 9.59 -15.66 5.63
C ARG A 370 9.07 -14.41 6.32
N ASN A 371 9.82 -13.30 6.29
CA ASN A 371 9.37 -12.03 6.87
C ASN A 371 8.18 -11.45 6.13
N THR A 372 8.24 -11.43 4.79
CA THR A 372 7.12 -11.05 3.92
C THR A 372 5.89 -11.90 4.20
N SER A 373 6.06 -13.22 4.38
CA SER A 373 4.97 -14.14 4.73
C SER A 373 4.33 -13.81 6.08
N LYS A 374 5.07 -13.28 7.06
CA LYS A 374 4.50 -12.82 8.35
C LYS A 374 3.56 -11.63 8.14
N TYR A 375 3.91 -10.69 7.26
CA TYR A 375 3.04 -9.55 6.92
C TYR A 375 1.82 -10.02 6.13
N ILE A 376 2.01 -10.89 5.14
CA ILE A 376 0.92 -11.48 4.36
C ILE A 376 -0.07 -12.23 5.25
N GLY A 377 0.42 -13.03 6.21
CA GLY A 377 -0.42 -13.78 7.15
C GLY A 377 -1.21 -12.92 8.14
N LYS A 378 -0.76 -11.67 8.39
CA LYS A 378 -1.45 -10.70 9.25
C LYS A 378 -2.26 -9.66 8.47
N SER A 379 -2.17 -9.68 7.14
CA SER A 379 -2.84 -8.70 6.29
C SER A 379 -4.34 -8.88 6.31
N HIS A 380 -5.05 -7.75 6.31
CA HIS A 380 -6.49 -7.69 6.16
C HIS A 380 -6.86 -7.44 4.70
N ILE A 381 -6.05 -6.66 3.98
CA ILE A 381 -6.23 -6.31 2.57
C ILE A 381 -4.95 -6.64 1.81
N ARG A 382 -5.08 -7.13 0.57
CA ARG A 382 -3.93 -7.41 -0.32
C ARG A 382 -4.08 -6.67 -1.63
N LEU A 383 -3.12 -5.79 -1.92
CA LEU A 383 -2.97 -5.10 -3.20
C LEU A 383 -1.92 -5.84 -4.04
N ILE A 384 -2.39 -6.65 -4.98
CA ILE A 384 -1.54 -7.45 -5.87
C ILE A 384 -1.29 -6.65 -7.15
N CYS A 385 -0.08 -6.11 -7.25
CA CYS A 385 0.34 -5.25 -8.34
C CYS A 385 0.81 -6.05 -9.55
N ALA A 386 0.28 -5.69 -10.73
CA ALA A 386 0.79 -6.10 -12.04
C ALA A 386 1.22 -4.86 -12.82
N ASN A 387 2.16 -5.03 -13.74
CA ASN A 387 2.51 -3.98 -14.68
C ASN A 387 1.66 -4.19 -15.94
N ALA A 388 1.10 -3.12 -16.51
CA ALA A 388 0.36 -3.17 -17.78
C ALA A 388 1.15 -3.79 -18.96
N PHE A 389 2.49 -3.89 -18.83
CA PHE A 389 3.42 -4.38 -19.86
C PHE A 389 4.12 -5.66 -19.55
N CYS A 390 4.59 -5.79 -18.32
CA CYS A 390 5.24 -7.00 -17.91
C CYS A 390 4.12 -7.91 -17.49
N THR A 391 3.80 -8.90 -18.31
CA THR A 391 3.24 -10.13 -17.80
C THR A 391 4.26 -10.64 -16.79
N PRO A 392 4.03 -10.56 -15.45
CA PRO A 392 4.75 -11.45 -14.55
C PRO A 392 4.60 -12.86 -15.09
N SER A 393 5.44 -13.81 -14.67
CA SER A 393 5.15 -15.21 -14.99
C SER A 393 3.69 -15.44 -14.59
N ILE A 394 2.81 -15.67 -15.58
CA ILE A 394 1.35 -15.57 -15.38
C ILE A 394 0.95 -16.47 -14.21
N TYR A 395 1.69 -17.56 -14.06
CA TYR A 395 1.62 -18.53 -12.98
C TYR A 395 1.85 -17.95 -11.57
N GLU A 396 2.92 -17.20 -11.31
CA GLU A 396 3.19 -16.67 -9.96
C GLU A 396 2.13 -15.65 -9.56
N PHE A 397 1.77 -14.75 -10.49
CA PHE A 397 0.73 -13.76 -10.26
C PHE A 397 -0.64 -14.40 -9.97
N ASP A 398 -1.03 -15.40 -10.78
CA ASP A 398 -2.24 -16.19 -10.55
C ASP A 398 -2.21 -16.91 -9.20
N ALA A 399 -1.07 -17.50 -8.85
CA ALA A 399 -0.90 -18.20 -7.58
C ALA A 399 -1.05 -17.25 -6.39
N HIS A 400 -0.54 -16.02 -6.49
CA HIS A 400 -0.71 -15.00 -5.46
C HIS A 400 -2.15 -14.52 -5.34
N ILE A 401 -2.88 -14.34 -6.44
CA ILE A 401 -4.31 -13.99 -6.43
C ILE A 401 -5.12 -15.12 -5.81
N ALA A 402 -4.95 -16.35 -6.28
CA ALA A 402 -5.65 -17.52 -5.75
C ALA A 402 -5.35 -17.73 -4.25
N ARG A 403 -4.11 -17.51 -3.82
CA ARG A 403 -3.74 -17.54 -2.41
C ARG A 403 -4.41 -16.42 -1.61
N SER A 404 -4.46 -15.21 -2.15
CA SER A 404 -5.14 -14.07 -1.54
C SER A 404 -6.62 -14.32 -1.32
N ILE A 405 -7.34 -14.76 -2.35
CA ILE A 405 -8.77 -15.08 -2.27
C ILE A 405 -9.02 -16.13 -1.18
N ARG A 406 -8.17 -17.17 -1.09
CA ARG A 406 -8.31 -18.21 -0.06
C ARG A 406 -8.06 -17.72 1.37
N GLU A 407 -7.11 -16.81 1.56
CA GLU A 407 -6.64 -16.42 2.89
C GLU A 407 -7.38 -15.18 3.45
N VAL A 408 -7.68 -14.18 2.62
CA VAL A 408 -8.35 -12.93 3.07
C VAL A 408 -9.73 -12.71 2.45
N GLY A 409 -10.13 -13.55 1.48
CA GLY A 409 -11.39 -13.44 0.76
C GLY A 409 -11.30 -12.57 -0.50
N VAL A 410 -12.29 -12.72 -1.39
CA VAL A 410 -12.37 -12.00 -2.67
C VAL A 410 -12.53 -10.48 -2.46
N GLN A 411 -13.34 -10.06 -1.49
CA GLN A 411 -13.64 -8.65 -1.20
C GLN A 411 -12.43 -7.84 -0.72
N ASN A 412 -11.44 -8.52 -0.14
CA ASN A 412 -10.20 -7.95 0.40
C ASN A 412 -9.00 -8.16 -0.53
N THR A 413 -9.21 -8.75 -1.70
CA THR A 413 -8.19 -8.99 -2.71
C THR A 413 -8.36 -8.00 -3.86
N TYR A 414 -7.35 -7.16 -4.05
CA TYR A 414 -7.31 -6.16 -5.09
C TYR A 414 -6.22 -6.50 -6.09
N VAL A 415 -6.56 -6.46 -7.38
CA VAL A 415 -5.60 -6.50 -8.47
C VAL A 415 -5.37 -5.08 -8.94
N VAL A 416 -4.13 -4.59 -8.82
CA VAL A 416 -3.78 -3.22 -9.18
C VAL A 416 -2.82 -3.24 -10.37
N VAL A 417 -3.31 -2.83 -11.53
CA VAL A 417 -2.53 -2.73 -12.76
C VAL A 417 -1.88 -1.35 -12.79
N VAL A 418 -0.58 -1.31 -12.52
CA VAL A 418 0.20 -0.08 -12.40
C VAL A 418 0.81 0.30 -13.75
N ARG A 419 1.15 1.59 -13.89
CA ARG A 419 1.84 2.19 -15.05
C ARG A 419 1.05 2.10 -16.35
N ILE A 420 -0.27 2.28 -16.27
CA ILE A 420 -1.14 2.27 -17.45
C ILE A 420 -0.74 3.33 -18.49
N ASP A 421 -0.16 4.43 -18.03
CA ASP A 421 0.38 5.54 -18.81
C ASP A 421 1.57 5.14 -19.66
N SER A 422 2.43 4.24 -19.16
CA SER A 422 3.52 3.74 -20.01
C SER A 422 2.98 3.11 -21.30
N SER A 423 1.73 2.58 -21.30
CA SER A 423 1.03 1.94 -22.45
C SER A 423 0.46 2.91 -23.44
N MET A 424 0.53 4.18 -23.12
CA MET A 424 0.04 5.28 -23.93
C MET A 424 1.20 5.95 -24.66
N THR A 425 2.07 5.15 -25.29
CA THR A 425 3.06 5.71 -26.21
C THR A 425 2.34 6.39 -27.36
N GLN A 426 2.90 7.52 -27.82
CA GLN A 426 2.33 8.26 -28.95
C GLN A 426 2.17 7.35 -30.17
N ASP A 427 3.14 6.48 -30.42
CA ASP A 427 3.14 5.53 -31.53
C ASP A 427 1.96 4.55 -31.47
N ALA A 428 1.63 4.02 -30.29
CA ALA A 428 0.51 3.08 -30.13
C ALA A 428 -0.84 3.78 -30.34
N ALA A 429 -0.97 5.03 -29.87
CA ALA A 429 -2.16 5.84 -30.12
C ALA A 429 -2.28 6.21 -31.61
N ASP A 430 -1.18 6.58 -32.26
CA ASP A 430 -1.17 6.89 -33.69
C ASP A 430 -1.49 5.66 -34.55
N GLU A 431 -0.96 4.49 -34.20
CA GLU A 431 -1.34 3.22 -34.83
C GLU A 431 -2.84 2.93 -34.66
N ALA A 432 -3.39 3.16 -33.46
CA ALA A 432 -4.82 3.02 -33.20
C ALA A 432 -5.66 4.03 -34.02
N ILE A 433 -5.25 5.29 -34.11
CA ILE A 433 -5.90 6.31 -34.97
C ILE A 433 -5.94 5.83 -36.43
N GLN A 434 -4.87 5.19 -36.91
CA GLN A 434 -4.79 4.76 -38.30
C GLN A 434 -5.59 3.50 -38.59
N SER A 435 -5.57 2.53 -37.69
CA SER A 435 -6.00 1.14 -37.94
C SER A 435 -7.30 0.73 -37.24
N ASP A 436 -7.66 1.37 -36.13
CA ASP A 436 -8.79 0.96 -35.30
C ASP A 436 -10.10 1.54 -35.83
N ALA A 437 -11.05 0.66 -36.13
CA ALA A 437 -12.38 1.06 -36.62
C ALA A 437 -13.33 1.47 -35.48
N ALA A 438 -12.97 1.22 -34.22
CA ALA A 438 -13.81 1.56 -33.08
C ALA A 438 -13.81 3.07 -32.80
N TYR A 439 -14.97 3.62 -32.42
CA TYR A 439 -15.05 4.98 -31.89
C TYR A 439 -14.12 5.11 -30.65
N PRO A 440 -13.38 6.22 -30.48
CA PRO A 440 -13.40 7.50 -31.24
C PRO A 440 -12.39 7.62 -32.39
N PHE A 441 -11.58 6.59 -32.66
CA PHE A 441 -10.39 6.72 -33.52
C PHE A 441 -10.67 7.21 -34.95
N PRO A 442 -11.73 6.75 -35.65
CA PRO A 442 -12.07 7.25 -36.98
C PRO A 442 -12.38 8.75 -37.00
N GLU A 443 -13.09 9.25 -35.98
CA GLU A 443 -13.47 10.67 -35.91
C GLU A 443 -12.25 11.55 -35.61
N ILE A 444 -11.40 11.11 -34.67
CA ILE A 444 -10.12 11.76 -34.37
C ILE A 444 -9.26 11.86 -35.64
N LYS A 445 -9.17 10.78 -36.42
CA LYS A 445 -8.43 10.75 -37.70
C LYS A 445 -8.94 11.82 -38.68
N VAL A 446 -10.25 11.96 -38.81
CA VAL A 446 -10.88 12.98 -39.67
C VAL A 446 -10.50 14.39 -39.20
N HIS A 447 -10.62 14.68 -37.90
CA HIS A 447 -10.29 15.99 -37.37
C HIS A 447 -8.80 16.34 -37.46
N ILE A 448 -7.90 15.38 -37.21
CA ILE A 448 -6.45 15.58 -37.36
C ILE A 448 -6.10 15.88 -38.82
N ASN A 449 -6.67 15.14 -39.77
CA ASN A 449 -6.42 15.39 -41.20
C ASN A 449 -6.94 16.77 -41.64
N HIS A 450 -8.11 17.16 -41.16
CA HIS A 450 -8.66 18.50 -41.42
C HIS A 450 -7.77 19.61 -40.86
N ALA A 451 -7.33 19.48 -39.60
CA ALA A 451 -6.45 20.46 -38.97
C ALA A 451 -5.09 20.55 -39.67
N ARG A 452 -4.51 19.42 -40.08
CA ARG A 452 -3.25 19.39 -40.85
C ARG A 452 -3.37 20.04 -42.22
N GLU A 453 -4.50 19.85 -42.91
CA GLU A 453 -4.77 20.52 -44.18
C GLU A 453 -4.93 22.03 -44.01
N MET A 454 -5.57 22.50 -42.92
CA MET A 454 -5.64 23.92 -42.59
C MET A 454 -4.26 24.52 -42.31
N ILE A 455 -3.43 23.82 -41.52
CA ILE A 455 -2.03 24.22 -41.26
C ILE A 455 -1.28 24.36 -42.59
N ARG A 456 -1.37 23.35 -43.47
CA ARG A 456 -0.71 23.34 -44.78
C ARG A 456 -1.10 24.55 -45.62
N ARG A 457 -2.39 24.88 -45.70
CA ARG A 457 -2.89 26.06 -46.44
C ARG A 457 -2.37 27.38 -45.89
N LEU A 458 -2.30 27.53 -44.57
CA LEU A 458 -1.77 28.73 -43.93
C LEU A 458 -0.26 28.89 -44.14
N THR A 459 0.49 27.77 -44.24
CA THR A 459 1.93 27.81 -44.50
C THR A 459 2.27 28.01 -45.98
N GLU A 460 1.46 27.47 -46.90
CA GLU A 460 1.68 27.61 -48.35
C GLU A 460 1.14 28.94 -48.91
N GLY A 461 0.07 29.49 -48.33
CA GLY A 461 -0.61 30.70 -48.80
C GLY A 461 0.18 32.01 -48.63
N ASP A 462 1.21 32.03 -47.78
CA ASP A 462 2.11 33.18 -47.61
C ASP A 462 3.17 33.30 -48.74
N ASN A 463 3.27 32.30 -49.63
CA ASN A 463 4.31 32.25 -50.65
C ASN A 463 3.82 32.50 -52.10
N SER A 464 2.52 32.76 -52.33
CA SER A 464 1.97 32.66 -53.70
C SER A 464 1.74 33.95 -54.48
N ASP A 465 1.74 35.16 -53.91
CA ASP A 465 1.33 36.34 -54.69
C ASP A 465 2.01 37.66 -54.27
N ASP A 466 3.21 37.94 -54.80
CA ASP A 466 3.61 39.27 -55.36
C ASP A 466 5.06 39.25 -55.90
N GLU A 467 5.31 38.45 -56.95
CA GLU A 467 6.46 38.67 -57.85
C GLU A 467 6.13 39.76 -58.88
N THR A 468 5.82 40.98 -58.43
CA THR A 468 5.89 42.16 -59.30
C THR A 468 6.81 43.21 -58.70
N ASP A 469 8.07 43.11 -59.11
CA ASP A 469 9.05 44.19 -59.31
C ASP A 469 8.79 45.52 -58.60
N THR A 470 9.49 45.79 -57.47
CA THR A 470 10.43 46.92 -57.38
C THR A 470 11.24 46.93 -56.08
N SER A 471 12.56 46.83 -56.25
CA SER A 471 13.66 47.38 -55.44
C SER A 471 13.41 47.93 -54.02
N SER A 472 14.20 47.36 -53.10
CA SER A 472 14.84 47.98 -51.94
C SER A 472 13.95 48.47 -50.78
N SER A 473 13.76 47.60 -49.78
CA SER A 473 14.17 47.92 -48.41
C SER A 473 14.18 46.66 -47.54
N ASP A 474 15.19 46.61 -46.68
CA ASP A 474 15.69 45.52 -45.86
C ASP A 474 14.83 45.33 -44.59
N ASP A 475 13.55 44.95 -44.77
CA ASP A 475 12.65 44.63 -43.65
C ASP A 475 12.24 43.16 -43.74
N CYS A 476 12.85 42.33 -42.88
CA CYS A 476 12.47 40.93 -42.66
C CYS A 476 10.97 40.86 -42.33
N ALA A 477 10.14 40.51 -43.32
CA ALA A 477 8.73 40.25 -43.15
C ALA A 477 8.56 39.11 -42.13
N THR A 478 8.23 39.48 -40.90
CA THR A 478 7.78 38.53 -39.89
C THR A 478 6.37 38.09 -40.30
N PRO A 479 6.05 36.79 -40.24
CA PRO A 479 4.72 36.30 -40.58
C PRO A 479 3.67 37.09 -39.79
N ASP A 480 2.56 37.42 -40.44
CA ASP A 480 1.48 38.18 -39.80
C ASP A 480 1.12 37.54 -38.46
N SER A 481 1.12 38.35 -37.39
CA SER A 481 0.87 37.89 -36.01
C SER A 481 -0.41 37.07 -35.86
N HIS A 482 -1.39 37.29 -36.75
CA HIS A 482 -2.63 36.52 -36.84
C HIS A 482 -2.43 35.10 -37.39
N THR A 483 -1.65 34.93 -38.46
CA THR A 483 -1.34 33.62 -39.07
C THR A 483 -0.57 32.75 -38.08
N GLN A 484 0.41 33.34 -37.39
CA GLN A 484 1.17 32.61 -36.37
C GLN A 484 0.28 32.18 -35.19
N SER A 485 -0.64 33.04 -34.72
CA SER A 485 -1.58 32.68 -33.65
C SER A 485 -2.53 31.56 -34.06
N GLU A 486 -2.99 31.51 -35.31
CA GLU A 486 -3.88 30.45 -35.80
C GLU A 486 -3.14 29.11 -35.98
N LEU A 487 -1.89 29.14 -36.45
CA LEU A 487 -1.03 27.95 -36.52
C LEU A 487 -0.80 27.35 -35.13
N GLU A 488 -0.53 28.19 -34.12
CA GLU A 488 -0.39 27.75 -32.73
C GLU A 488 -1.67 27.08 -32.21
N ARG A 489 -2.86 27.65 -32.52
CA ARG A 489 -4.15 27.07 -32.13
C ARG A 489 -4.44 25.74 -32.80
N LEU A 490 -4.17 25.63 -34.11
CA LEU A 490 -4.37 24.38 -34.86
C LEU A 490 -3.40 23.29 -34.39
N SER A 491 -2.15 23.65 -34.10
CA SER A 491 -1.17 22.75 -33.48
C SER A 491 -1.65 22.25 -32.12
N ALA A 492 -2.12 23.16 -31.26
CA ALA A 492 -2.70 22.80 -29.96
C ALA A 492 -3.94 21.89 -30.09
N TYR A 493 -4.75 22.07 -31.13
CA TYR A 493 -5.89 21.19 -31.41
C TYR A 493 -5.46 19.78 -31.84
N VAL A 494 -4.43 19.66 -32.68
CA VAL A 494 -3.85 18.35 -33.04
C VAL A 494 -3.33 17.64 -31.78
N SER A 495 -2.58 18.34 -30.93
CA SER A 495 -2.09 17.81 -29.65
C SER A 495 -3.23 17.38 -28.74
N TYR A 496 -4.32 18.15 -28.67
CA TYR A 496 -5.54 17.78 -27.95
C TYR A 496 -6.15 16.48 -28.48
N LEU A 497 -6.29 16.33 -29.79
CA LEU A 497 -6.87 15.12 -30.40
C LEU A 497 -6.00 13.89 -30.19
N GLN A 498 -4.67 14.04 -30.28
CA GLN A 498 -3.72 12.96 -29.96
C GLN A 498 -3.83 12.54 -28.48
N ARG A 499 -4.03 13.51 -27.58
CA ARG A 499 -4.30 13.27 -26.16
C ARG A 499 -5.57 12.44 -25.95
N GLU A 500 -6.68 12.83 -26.58
CA GLU A 500 -7.95 12.10 -26.48
C GLU A 500 -7.83 10.67 -27.06
N ALA A 501 -7.03 10.48 -28.12
CA ALA A 501 -6.75 9.15 -28.66
C ALA A 501 -5.98 8.27 -27.67
N ARG A 502 -4.96 8.82 -26.98
CA ARG A 502 -4.22 8.09 -25.93
C ARG A 502 -5.15 7.63 -24.81
N ILE A 503 -6.03 8.50 -24.33
CA ILE A 503 -7.03 8.18 -23.29
C ILE A 503 -7.96 7.05 -23.78
N ALA A 504 -8.49 7.17 -25.00
CA ALA A 504 -9.39 6.18 -25.58
C ALA A 504 -8.71 4.82 -25.75
N TYR A 505 -7.46 4.81 -26.21
CA TYR A 505 -6.66 3.61 -26.38
C TYR A 505 -6.41 2.89 -25.05
N ALA A 506 -6.03 3.64 -24.02
CA ALA A 506 -5.87 3.08 -22.69
C ALA A 506 -7.16 2.54 -22.10
N LYS A 507 -8.28 3.28 -22.24
CA LYS A 507 -9.59 2.81 -21.80
C LYS A 507 -9.95 1.48 -22.47
N LYS A 508 -9.76 1.39 -23.80
CA LYS A 508 -10.00 0.15 -24.56
C LYS A 508 -9.14 -1.00 -24.04
N ARG A 509 -7.84 -0.77 -23.86
CA ARG A 509 -6.89 -1.79 -23.37
C ARG A 509 -7.20 -2.23 -21.94
N CYS A 510 -7.49 -1.29 -21.04
CA CYS A 510 -7.88 -1.58 -19.66
C CYS A 510 -9.20 -2.35 -19.62
N SER A 511 -10.15 -2.04 -20.49
CA SER A 511 -11.44 -2.76 -20.57
C SER A 511 -11.25 -4.21 -20.98
N ALA A 512 -10.44 -4.46 -22.02
CA ALA A 512 -10.11 -5.82 -22.43
C ALA A 512 -9.40 -6.60 -21.32
N TYR A 513 -8.44 -5.97 -20.63
CA TYR A 513 -7.71 -6.62 -19.54
C TYR A 513 -8.59 -6.87 -18.31
N GLN A 514 -9.49 -5.93 -18.00
CA GLN A 514 -10.45 -6.11 -16.91
C GLN A 514 -11.40 -7.25 -17.19
N GLU A 515 -11.93 -7.35 -18.42
CA GLU A 515 -12.82 -8.44 -18.81
C GLU A 515 -12.10 -9.80 -18.68
N GLU A 516 -10.85 -9.89 -19.14
CA GLU A 516 -10.03 -11.10 -18.99
C GLU A 516 -9.85 -11.49 -17.52
N LEU A 517 -9.41 -10.57 -16.68
CA LEU A 517 -9.18 -10.83 -15.25
C LEU A 517 -10.49 -11.09 -14.50
N TRP A 518 -11.57 -10.39 -14.85
CA TRP A 518 -12.90 -10.59 -14.26
C TRP A 518 -13.39 -12.00 -14.55
N ILE A 519 -13.39 -12.43 -15.81
CA ILE A 519 -13.79 -13.79 -16.21
C ILE A 519 -12.94 -14.83 -15.47
N LYS A 520 -11.64 -14.57 -15.34
CA LYS A 520 -10.69 -15.52 -14.72
C LYS A 520 -10.88 -15.68 -13.22
N TYR A 521 -11.21 -14.62 -12.49
CA TYR A 521 -11.31 -14.64 -11.01
C TYR A 521 -12.70 -14.34 -10.48
N TYR A 522 -13.72 -14.42 -11.32
CA TYR A 522 -15.12 -14.40 -10.89
C TYR A 522 -15.41 -15.64 -10.04
N ASP A 523 -15.91 -15.44 -8.82
CA ASP A 523 -16.38 -16.54 -7.97
C ASP A 523 -17.91 -16.68 -8.12
N PRO A 524 -18.41 -17.75 -8.76
CA PRO A 524 -19.84 -17.96 -8.95
C PRO A 524 -20.60 -18.13 -7.63
N LYS A 525 -19.93 -18.56 -6.55
CA LYS A 525 -20.56 -18.82 -5.24
C LYS A 525 -20.88 -17.52 -4.51
N VAL A 526 -19.94 -16.58 -4.55
CA VAL A 526 -20.08 -15.27 -3.90
C VAL A 526 -20.77 -14.27 -4.83
N ARG A 527 -20.84 -14.59 -6.13
CA ARG A 527 -21.29 -13.68 -7.20
C ARG A 527 -20.50 -12.38 -7.21
N ASP A 528 -19.21 -12.49 -6.90
CA ASP A 528 -18.28 -11.38 -6.77
C ASP A 528 -16.94 -11.74 -7.41
N SER A 529 -16.13 -10.75 -7.76
CA SER A 529 -14.77 -10.98 -8.24
C SER A 529 -13.79 -10.10 -7.49
N VAL A 530 -12.50 -10.39 -7.69
CA VAL A 530 -11.44 -9.50 -7.24
C VAL A 530 -11.66 -8.09 -7.79
N LYS A 531 -11.42 -7.08 -6.96
CA LYS A 531 -11.52 -5.68 -7.40
C LYS A 531 -10.31 -5.34 -8.25
N ILE A 532 -10.54 -4.88 -9.48
CA ILE A 532 -9.46 -4.56 -10.43
C ILE A 532 -9.35 -3.04 -10.55
N HIS A 533 -8.16 -2.50 -10.32
CA HIS A 533 -7.85 -1.08 -10.45
C HIS A 533 -6.76 -0.87 -11.47
N PHE A 534 -6.93 0.14 -12.32
CA PHE A 534 -5.90 0.57 -13.27
C PHE A 534 -5.35 1.88 -12.76
N THR A 535 -4.06 1.90 -12.45
CA THR A 535 -3.42 3.05 -11.81
C THR A 535 -2.29 3.62 -12.66
N SER A 536 -2.30 4.94 -12.84
CA SER A 536 -1.18 5.69 -13.37
C SER A 536 -0.56 6.51 -12.24
N ALA A 537 0.49 5.97 -11.63
CA ALA A 537 1.17 6.66 -10.55
C ALA A 537 2.02 7.84 -11.08
N GLU A 538 2.70 7.67 -12.23
CA GLU A 538 3.48 8.72 -12.87
C GLU A 538 2.61 9.93 -13.26
N GLN A 539 1.41 9.70 -13.82
CA GLN A 539 0.44 10.76 -14.13
C GLN A 539 -0.41 11.17 -12.92
N TYR A 540 -0.16 10.69 -11.70
CA TYR A 540 -0.83 11.17 -10.47
C TYR A 540 0.10 11.97 -9.56
N ALA A 541 1.41 11.70 -9.61
CA ALA A 541 2.47 12.39 -8.86
C ALA A 541 2.42 13.93 -8.95
N TRP A 542 1.83 14.46 -10.02
CA TRP A 542 1.59 15.90 -10.24
C TRP A 542 0.67 16.58 -9.22
N CYS A 543 -0.16 15.84 -8.49
CA CYS A 543 -0.97 16.43 -7.42
C CYS A 543 -0.10 17.00 -6.30
N ASN A 544 1.20 16.67 -6.28
CA ASN A 544 2.11 16.99 -5.18
C ASN A 544 3.12 18.12 -5.51
N GLU A 545 3.31 18.54 -6.78
CA GLU A 545 4.35 19.54 -7.14
C GLU A 545 3.97 20.58 -8.20
N HIS A 546 4.67 21.72 -8.14
CA HIS A 546 4.53 22.92 -9.00
C HIS A 546 5.11 22.72 -10.42
N PHE A 547 4.99 21.53 -11.01
CA PHE A 547 5.52 21.30 -12.35
C PHE A 547 4.74 22.13 -13.38
N TYR A 548 5.44 23.05 -14.03
CA TYR A 548 4.89 23.98 -15.03
C TYR A 548 4.74 23.37 -16.43
N ASP A 549 5.35 22.21 -16.72
CA ASP A 549 5.15 21.53 -18.00
C ASP A 549 3.84 20.72 -17.97
N ILE A 550 2.76 21.44 -18.26
CA ILE A 550 1.40 20.93 -18.42
C ILE A 550 1.25 20.18 -19.77
N GLU A 551 2.12 20.47 -20.74
CA GLU A 551 1.97 20.04 -22.13
C GLU A 551 2.16 18.52 -22.37
N GLU A 552 2.91 17.81 -21.53
CA GLU A 552 3.11 16.36 -21.67
C GLU A 552 2.02 15.50 -20.99
N ARG A 553 1.04 16.12 -20.31
CA ARG A 553 0.09 15.40 -19.45
C ARG A 553 -1.22 15.10 -20.15
N PHE A 554 -1.64 13.83 -20.08
CA PHE A 554 -2.85 13.38 -20.77
C PHE A 554 -3.91 12.70 -19.90
N LEU A 555 -3.61 12.34 -18.64
CA LEU A 555 -4.62 11.82 -17.72
C LEU A 555 -5.05 12.87 -16.68
N ASP A 556 -6.37 13.02 -16.53
CA ASP A 556 -7.01 13.66 -15.38
C ASP A 556 -6.72 12.85 -14.10
N PRO A 557 -6.60 13.44 -12.88
CA PRO A 557 -6.22 12.64 -11.71
C PRO A 557 -7.33 11.66 -11.30
N ARG A 558 -8.58 11.88 -11.72
CA ARG A 558 -9.65 10.89 -11.58
C ARG A 558 -9.43 9.70 -12.52
N ALA A 559 -8.89 9.97 -13.70
CA ALA A 559 -8.53 8.95 -14.69
C ALA A 559 -7.23 8.20 -14.35
N SER A 560 -6.44 8.69 -13.38
CA SER A 560 -5.28 7.96 -12.88
C SER A 560 -5.64 6.71 -12.09
N GLY A 561 -6.90 6.56 -11.66
CA GLY A 561 -7.39 5.44 -10.86
C GLY A 561 -6.92 5.39 -9.40
N ILE A 562 -5.95 6.22 -8.99
CA ILE A 562 -5.47 6.31 -7.60
C ILE A 562 -6.60 6.74 -6.66
N LEU A 563 -7.35 7.79 -7.01
CA LEU A 563 -8.47 8.26 -6.19
C LEU A 563 -9.54 7.18 -5.98
N ARG A 564 -9.82 6.38 -7.02
CA ARG A 564 -10.78 5.29 -6.89
C ARG A 564 -10.27 4.18 -5.97
N LEU A 565 -8.99 3.83 -6.07
CA LEU A 565 -8.38 2.86 -5.17
C LEU A 565 -8.38 3.36 -3.71
N ARG A 566 -8.05 4.64 -3.48
CA ARG A 566 -8.13 5.27 -2.16
C ARG A 566 -9.55 5.24 -1.60
N HIS A 567 -10.54 5.65 -2.39
CA HIS A 567 -11.95 5.60 -2.01
C HIS A 567 -12.38 4.19 -1.57
N ASP A 568 -11.99 3.16 -2.33
CA ASP A 568 -12.36 1.78 -2.00
C ASP A 568 -11.61 1.26 -0.76
N LEU A 569 -10.39 1.72 -0.49
CA LEU A 569 -9.68 1.46 0.77
C LEU A 569 -10.33 2.16 1.96
N LEU A 570 -10.77 3.41 1.79
CA LEU A 570 -11.48 4.20 2.81
C LEU A 570 -12.87 3.64 3.13
N LEU A 571 -13.54 3.02 2.15
CA LEU A 571 -14.76 2.26 2.39
C LEU A 571 -14.49 1.05 3.28
N GLN A 572 -13.44 0.29 3.00
CA GLN A 572 -13.08 -0.88 3.81
C GLN A 572 -12.67 -0.52 5.24
N THR A 573 -11.94 0.58 5.42
CA THR A 573 -11.61 1.10 6.77
C THR A 573 -12.86 1.58 7.50
N GLY A 574 -13.78 2.24 6.78
CA GLY A 574 -15.07 2.65 7.32
C GLY A 574 -15.92 1.46 7.77
N GLU A 575 -16.07 0.43 6.94
CA GLU A 575 -16.80 -0.79 7.28
C GLU A 575 -16.20 -1.51 8.49
N SER A 576 -14.88 -1.68 8.51
CA SER A 576 -14.19 -2.37 9.61
C SER A 576 -14.26 -1.57 10.90
N SER A 577 -14.15 -0.25 10.82
CA SER A 577 -14.29 0.65 11.97
C SER A 577 -15.73 0.67 12.51
N LEU A 578 -16.74 0.58 11.64
CA LEU A 578 -18.13 0.46 12.06
C LEU A 578 -18.37 -0.84 12.83
N ARG A 579 -17.88 -1.97 12.31
CA ARG A 579 -17.98 -3.28 12.99
C ARG A 579 -17.26 -3.27 14.34
N ALA A 580 -16.05 -2.72 14.40
CA ALA A 580 -15.31 -2.59 15.65
C ALA A 580 -16.04 -1.71 16.66
N LEU A 581 -16.68 -0.63 16.19
CA LEU A 581 -17.49 0.25 17.02
C LEU A 581 -18.75 -0.46 17.55
N GLN A 582 -19.45 -1.20 16.69
CA GLN A 582 -20.60 -2.01 17.09
C GLN A 582 -20.20 -3.01 18.18
N GLN A 583 -19.10 -3.74 17.97
CA GLN A 583 -18.57 -4.68 18.94
C GLN A 583 -18.13 -3.99 20.24
N HIS A 584 -17.53 -2.81 20.18
CA HIS A 584 -17.13 -2.05 21.38
C HIS A 584 -18.34 -1.65 22.23
N VAL A 585 -19.41 -1.18 21.59
CA VAL A 585 -20.66 -0.86 22.31
C VAL A 585 -21.27 -2.14 22.89
N GLU A 586 -21.40 -3.20 22.11
CA GLU A 586 -22.01 -4.47 22.53
C GLU A 586 -21.22 -5.16 23.67
N THR A 587 -19.90 -5.08 23.64
CA THR A 587 -19.05 -5.80 24.60
C THR A 587 -18.56 -4.90 25.73
N SER A 588 -17.78 -3.86 25.42
CA SER A 588 -17.10 -3.05 26.43
C SER A 588 -18.05 -2.12 27.18
N MET A 589 -18.97 -1.43 26.49
CA MET A 589 -19.92 -0.53 27.17
C MET A 589 -20.98 -1.30 27.96
N VAL A 590 -21.56 -2.36 27.39
CA VAL A 590 -22.51 -3.21 28.11
C VAL A 590 -21.86 -3.86 29.33
N SER A 591 -20.63 -4.40 29.20
CA SER A 591 -19.92 -5.00 30.34
C SER A 591 -19.63 -3.97 31.43
N CYS A 592 -19.21 -2.75 31.06
CA CYS A 592 -19.00 -1.66 31.99
C CYS A 592 -20.30 -1.30 32.72
N TYR A 593 -21.41 -1.15 31.99
CA TYR A 593 -22.73 -0.90 32.57
C TYR A 593 -23.15 -2.01 33.55
N GLN A 594 -23.00 -3.29 33.17
CA GLN A 594 -23.31 -4.42 34.05
C GLN A 594 -22.45 -4.42 35.32
N LEU A 595 -21.17 -4.05 35.21
CA LEU A 595 -20.28 -3.90 36.35
C LEU A 595 -20.76 -2.78 37.29
N CYS A 596 -21.16 -1.62 36.74
CA CYS A 596 -21.77 -0.53 37.51
C CYS A 596 -23.06 -0.97 38.22
N VAL A 597 -23.92 -1.77 37.55
CA VAL A 597 -25.15 -2.32 38.15
C VAL A 597 -24.82 -3.26 39.32
N ARG A 598 -23.87 -4.20 39.13
CA ARG A 598 -23.44 -5.12 40.20
C ARG A 598 -22.84 -4.38 41.39
N PHE A 599 -22.05 -3.34 41.13
CA PHE A 599 -21.50 -2.47 42.17
C PHE A 599 -22.60 -1.76 42.96
N CYS A 600 -23.59 -1.16 42.26
CA CYS A 600 -24.74 -0.51 42.91
C CYS A 600 -25.60 -1.47 43.74
N ARG A 601 -25.72 -2.74 43.32
CA ARG A 601 -26.49 -3.77 44.05
C ARG A 601 -25.73 -4.35 45.25
N GLY A 602 -24.47 -3.97 45.47
CA GLY A 602 -23.63 -4.58 46.51
C GLY A 602 -23.33 -6.07 46.26
N GLN A 603 -23.56 -6.55 45.03
CA GLN A 603 -23.35 -7.96 44.65
C GLN A 603 -21.88 -8.29 44.41
N ALA A 604 -21.05 -7.27 44.15
CA ALA A 604 -19.61 -7.43 44.02
C ALA A 604 -18.98 -7.66 45.40
N TYR A 605 -19.03 -6.68 46.32
CA TYR A 605 -18.60 -6.82 47.72
C TYR A 605 -19.25 -5.73 48.60
N PRO A 606 -19.92 -6.07 49.72
CA PRO A 606 -20.61 -5.09 50.56
C PRO A 606 -19.63 -4.33 51.47
N ASN A 607 -18.93 -3.32 50.95
CA ASN A 607 -18.28 -2.30 51.78
C ASN A 607 -19.30 -1.18 52.11
N PRO A 608 -19.63 -0.91 53.38
CA PRO A 608 -20.53 0.19 53.75
C PRO A 608 -19.96 1.58 53.46
N GLU A 609 -18.65 1.73 53.33
CA GLU A 609 -18.01 3.01 52.98
C GLU A 609 -18.34 3.46 51.54
N ASP A 610 -18.75 2.53 50.68
CA ASP A 610 -19.07 2.80 49.26
C ASP A 610 -20.51 3.26 49.03
N ASP A 611 -21.37 3.33 50.07
CA ASP A 611 -22.80 3.59 49.91
C ASP A 611 -23.10 4.98 49.29
N GLY A 612 -22.23 5.97 49.54
CA GLY A 612 -22.29 7.28 48.88
C GLY A 612 -22.07 7.19 47.37
N ILE A 613 -21.04 6.46 46.96
CA ILE A 613 -20.68 6.23 45.55
C ILE A 613 -21.77 5.42 44.85
N ARG A 614 -22.27 4.35 45.48
CA ARG A 614 -23.37 3.52 44.96
C ARG A 614 -24.62 4.35 44.71
N THR A 615 -25.00 5.22 45.64
CA THR A 615 -26.18 6.08 45.51
C THR A 615 -26.03 7.07 44.35
N LYS A 616 -24.83 7.61 44.14
CA LYS A 616 -24.55 8.50 43.00
C LYS A 616 -24.56 7.75 41.68
N LEU A 617 -23.85 6.63 41.60
CA LEU A 617 -23.79 5.80 40.39
C LEU A 617 -25.18 5.31 39.99
N ALA A 618 -26.00 4.90 40.96
CA ALA A 618 -27.39 4.48 40.73
C ALA A 618 -28.25 5.58 40.08
N LYS A 619 -28.01 6.86 40.39
CA LYS A 619 -28.70 7.98 39.73
C LYS A 619 -28.31 8.14 38.26
N HIS A 620 -27.11 7.71 37.87
CA HIS A 620 -26.59 7.81 36.51
C HIS A 620 -26.86 6.56 35.65
N LEU A 621 -27.15 5.40 36.25
CA LEU A 621 -27.45 4.15 35.53
C LEU A 621 -28.54 4.29 34.45
N PRO A 622 -29.68 4.98 34.68
CA PRO A 622 -30.70 5.15 33.63
C PRO A 622 -30.18 5.92 32.42
N GLY A 623 -29.36 6.96 32.65
CA GLY A 623 -28.73 7.76 31.59
C GLY A 623 -27.70 6.95 30.81
N MET A 624 -26.87 6.16 31.50
CA MET A 624 -25.92 5.25 30.87
C MET A 624 -26.62 4.20 29.99
N ARG A 625 -27.70 3.58 30.49
CA ARG A 625 -28.51 2.64 29.73
C ARG A 625 -29.15 3.29 28.51
N HIS A 626 -29.70 4.50 28.67
CA HIS A 626 -30.29 5.25 27.55
C HIS A 626 -29.27 5.48 26.44
N ILE A 627 -28.04 5.89 26.79
CA ILE A 627 -26.95 6.05 25.81
C ILE A 627 -26.64 4.73 25.10
N ILE A 628 -26.55 3.60 25.81
CA ILE A 628 -26.28 2.30 25.17
C ILE A 628 -27.41 1.91 24.20
N ASN A 629 -28.67 2.06 24.59
CA ASN A 629 -29.82 1.73 23.73
C ASN A 629 -29.93 2.69 22.53
N GLU A 630 -29.65 3.98 22.73
CA GLU A 630 -29.57 4.97 21.66
C GLU A 630 -28.46 4.59 20.66
N LEU A 631 -27.26 4.28 21.16
CA LEU A 631 -26.14 3.81 20.33
C LEU A 631 -26.47 2.51 19.60
N GLY A 632 -27.21 1.59 20.22
CA GLY A 632 -27.63 0.36 19.56
C GLY A 632 -28.60 0.55 18.43
N THR A 633 -29.57 1.42 18.63
CA THR A 633 -30.50 1.82 17.57
C THR A 633 -29.75 2.56 16.47
N TYR A 634 -28.88 3.49 16.86
CA TYR A 634 -28.13 4.34 15.94
C TYR A 634 -27.09 3.58 15.12
N LEU A 635 -26.47 2.55 15.68
CA LEU A 635 -25.49 1.68 14.99
C LEU A 635 -26.12 0.41 14.41
N CYS A 636 -27.45 0.29 14.44
CA CYS A 636 -28.18 -0.86 13.92
C CYS A 636 -27.72 -2.21 14.51
N ILE A 637 -27.39 -2.26 15.81
CA ILE A 637 -26.91 -3.48 16.48
C ILE A 637 -28.13 -4.37 16.78
N PRO A 638 -28.26 -5.56 16.14
CA PRO A 638 -29.44 -6.39 16.28
C PRO A 638 -29.65 -6.84 17.73
N GLY A 639 -30.86 -6.66 18.25
CA GLY A 639 -31.23 -7.16 19.59
C GLY A 639 -30.61 -6.38 20.76
N MET A 640 -29.90 -5.28 20.52
CA MET A 640 -29.31 -4.49 21.59
C MET A 640 -30.35 -3.55 22.21
N LEU A 641 -31.18 -4.11 23.08
CA LEU A 641 -32.03 -3.38 24.02
C LEU A 641 -31.76 -3.93 25.42
N ILE A 642 -31.11 -3.12 26.25
CA ILE A 642 -30.99 -3.43 27.68
C ILE A 642 -32.36 -3.15 28.30
N PRO A 643 -33.04 -4.18 28.85
CA PRO A 643 -34.36 -4.03 29.44
C PRO A 643 -34.33 -3.13 30.68
N ASP A 644 -35.51 -2.66 31.08
CA ASP A 644 -35.64 -1.83 32.26
C ASP A 644 -35.56 -2.69 33.53
N ASP A 645 -34.36 -2.74 34.13
CA ASP A 645 -34.08 -3.47 35.38
C ASP A 645 -34.90 -2.99 36.59
N SER A 646 -35.64 -1.87 36.48
CA SER A 646 -36.46 -1.32 37.55
C SER A 646 -37.63 -2.23 37.99
N ASN A 647 -37.95 -3.27 37.22
CA ASN A 647 -39.07 -4.20 37.50
C ASN A 647 -38.67 -5.66 37.69
N GLN A 648 -37.39 -6.03 37.63
CA GLN A 648 -36.98 -7.42 37.87
C GLN A 648 -36.70 -7.64 39.36
N ASN A 649 -37.58 -8.41 39.99
CA ASN A 649 -37.45 -8.84 41.37
C ASN A 649 -36.11 -9.59 41.54
N PRO A 650 -35.21 -9.15 42.45
CA PRO A 650 -33.84 -9.67 42.54
C PRO A 650 -33.71 -11.16 42.91
N GLU A 651 -34.82 -11.83 43.24
CA GLU A 651 -34.85 -13.27 43.54
C GLU A 651 -35.06 -14.17 42.30
N VAL A 652 -35.33 -13.60 41.11
CA VAL A 652 -35.66 -14.38 39.90
C VAL A 652 -34.56 -14.36 38.82
N ALA A 653 -33.55 -13.50 38.95
CA ALA A 653 -32.39 -13.41 38.06
C ALA A 653 -31.14 -13.97 38.76
#